data_AF-R5CSH9-F1
#
_entry.id   AF-R5CSH9-F1
#
_cell.length_a   1.000
_cell.length_b   1.000
_cell.length_c   1.000
_cell.angle_alpha   90.00
_cell.angle_beta   90.00
_cell.angle_gamma   90.00
#
_symmetry.space_group_name_H-M   'P 1'
#
loop_
_entity.id
_entity.type
_entity.pdbx_description
1 polymer ?
#
loop_
_entity_poly.entity_id
_entity_poly.type
_entity_poly.pdbx_seq_one_letter_code
_entity_poly.pdbx_strand_id
1 'polypeptide(L)'
;MDSSMKEKKPVYFTSERVSAHVTRIRGAISEYMYLVEGEDRALLIDAGCGVGNIAAYVGTLTKLPLTVVLTHGHYDHCGGMYRFDEVYLNREERIPTAIHYTEEVGARIAKEHGFSDDPEAVTRIRDIRMLDLEDGRVFELGGGVEVETICCPGHTVATMAMLIRPDRLLLTGDACHWITYLHFESGLTVERFRKSLVKLQTRESEWDSLLLSHPVDEAPKSLIPEMIGRCDQLLSRKTEGLVFEKFDDTCLHYVAKKDGELANLLFDIRKVQEPKKTTQVKDGVPYEDTFAAAGLYATCASETSPEREADTSENRPEEAGNASGKRLEEIWQTMFYGPEDERIYHPVGEDMGYIEDTGNHDARTEGMSYGMMACVQLDHKEEFDRIWKWTVTYMYMEEGENAGYFAWSCQPDGTKNSMGPAPDGEEYFAMALFFASHRWGDGEGIFAYSSWAKKILQACIYHGAPANKAMWNRDNHLILFVPGCPFTDPSYHLPHFYELFALWDEDNREFWQKAAEASREYLQKACDPVTGLCAEYAEFDGTPHLRTQAEIDGGNPYRHDWFYSDSYRTAGNVSLDARWFGADAWKESELAAYQKFFLKHEPVFGIYEKDGRVIEGQALHPVGLLATIAECSLVTIHSGDEETASNGRFWLEKFWNTPLRKGERRYYDNFLYLFAFLALSGEYRIY
;
A
#
# COMPACT_ATOMS: atom_id res chain seq x y z
N MET A 1 28.19 -38.34 -40.08
CA MET A 1 27.45 -37.36 -40.90
C MET A 1 26.03 -37.88 -41.05
N ASP A 2 25.16 -37.48 -40.14
CA ASP A 2 23.71 -37.52 -40.35
C ASP A 2 23.29 -36.06 -40.57
N SER A 3 22.99 -35.75 -41.83
CA SER A 3 22.77 -34.39 -42.34
C SER A 3 21.27 -34.08 -42.36
N SER A 4 20.60 -34.16 -41.21
CA SER A 4 19.13 -34.02 -41.18
C SER A 4 18.53 -33.18 -40.05
N MET A 5 19.33 -32.52 -39.20
CA MET A 5 18.83 -31.39 -38.43
C MET A 5 18.84 -30.13 -39.29
N LYS A 6 17.90 -30.05 -40.24
CA LYS A 6 17.46 -28.73 -40.74
C LYS A 6 16.98 -27.97 -39.51
N GLU A 7 17.56 -26.79 -39.24
CA GLU A 7 16.96 -25.82 -38.32
C GLU A 7 15.48 -25.72 -38.69
N LYS A 8 14.61 -26.26 -37.84
CA LYS A 8 13.17 -26.10 -38.03
C LYS A 8 12.92 -24.63 -37.84
N LYS A 9 12.52 -23.95 -38.93
CA LYS A 9 12.04 -22.57 -38.83
C LYS A 9 11.03 -22.48 -37.69
N PRO A 10 11.12 -21.44 -36.84
CA PRO A 10 10.17 -21.28 -35.75
C PRO A 10 8.77 -21.14 -36.35
N VAL A 11 7.79 -21.75 -35.69
CA VAL A 11 6.38 -21.78 -36.12
C VAL A 11 5.59 -20.98 -35.11
N TYR A 12 4.80 -20.01 -35.58
CA TYR A 12 3.96 -19.18 -34.69
C TYR A 12 2.91 -20.01 -33.95
N PHE A 13 2.17 -20.84 -34.70
CA PHE A 13 1.06 -21.60 -34.17
C PHE A 13 1.05 -23.03 -34.71
N THR A 14 0.76 -23.97 -33.82
CA THR A 14 0.38 -25.34 -34.19
C THR A 14 -0.95 -25.67 -33.52
N SER A 15 -1.71 -26.62 -34.05
CA SER A 15 -3.02 -26.95 -33.49
C SER A 15 -3.27 -28.45 -33.49
N GLU A 16 -4.01 -28.92 -32.50
CA GLU A 16 -4.47 -30.29 -32.39
C GLU A 16 -5.90 -30.35 -31.83
N ARG A 17 -6.69 -31.30 -32.31
CA ARG A 17 -8.04 -31.53 -31.81
C ARG A 17 -7.93 -32.33 -30.51
N VAL A 18 -8.41 -31.78 -29.39
CA VAL A 18 -8.31 -32.41 -28.05
C VAL A 18 -9.62 -33.03 -27.58
N SER A 19 -10.74 -32.70 -28.23
CA SER A 19 -12.05 -33.33 -28.00
C SER A 19 -12.95 -33.21 -29.23
N ALA A 20 -14.24 -33.52 -29.13
CA ALA A 20 -15.16 -33.39 -30.27
C ALA A 20 -15.26 -31.94 -30.76
N HIS A 21 -15.39 -30.98 -29.84
CA HIS A 21 -15.64 -29.59 -30.17
C HIS A 21 -14.43 -28.67 -29.97
N VAL A 22 -13.34 -29.13 -29.33
CA VAL A 22 -12.22 -28.28 -28.92
C VAL A 22 -10.95 -28.56 -29.70
N THR A 23 -10.39 -27.52 -30.31
CA THR A 23 -9.05 -27.51 -30.89
C THR A 23 -8.12 -26.68 -30.02
N ARG A 24 -7.04 -27.29 -29.51
CA ARG A 24 -5.96 -26.59 -28.80
C ARG A 24 -5.00 -26.00 -29.82
N ILE A 25 -4.65 -24.74 -29.64
CA ILE A 25 -3.67 -24.00 -30.44
C ILE A 25 -2.50 -23.70 -29.53
N ARG A 26 -1.29 -24.09 -29.92
CA ARG A 26 -0.04 -23.77 -29.22
C ARG A 26 0.64 -22.58 -29.88
N GLY A 27 0.96 -21.56 -29.11
CA GLY A 27 1.64 -20.34 -29.54
C GLY A 27 3.17 -20.41 -29.46
N ALA A 28 3.80 -19.25 -29.67
CA ALA A 28 5.23 -19.10 -29.88
C ALA A 28 6.07 -19.38 -28.62
N ILE A 29 5.51 -19.12 -27.44
CA ILE A 29 6.15 -19.39 -26.15
C ILE A 29 5.61 -20.65 -25.48
N SER A 30 4.84 -21.44 -26.24
CA SER A 30 4.17 -22.67 -25.81
C SER A 30 2.92 -22.47 -24.95
N GLU A 31 2.42 -21.25 -24.86
CA GLU A 31 1.09 -20.95 -24.34
C GLU A 31 0.00 -21.62 -25.21
N TYR A 32 -1.14 -21.92 -24.61
CA TYR A 32 -2.28 -22.52 -25.30
C TYR A 32 -3.47 -21.58 -25.38
N MET A 33 -4.07 -21.53 -26.58
CA MET A 33 -5.39 -20.97 -26.83
C MET A 33 -6.34 -22.11 -27.23
N TYR A 34 -7.64 -21.92 -27.10
CA TYR A 34 -8.62 -22.97 -27.37
C TYR A 34 -9.73 -22.46 -28.28
N LEU A 35 -9.94 -23.15 -29.40
CA LEU A 35 -11.03 -22.91 -30.32
C LEU A 35 -12.14 -23.95 -30.09
N VAL A 36 -13.30 -23.50 -29.64
CA VAL A 36 -14.51 -24.31 -29.44
C VAL A 36 -15.47 -24.04 -30.59
N GLU A 37 -15.92 -25.10 -31.27
CA GLU A 37 -16.82 -24.99 -32.43
C GLU A 37 -18.17 -25.64 -32.15
N GLY A 38 -19.26 -24.90 -32.37
CA GLY A 38 -20.60 -25.45 -32.51
C GLY A 38 -21.04 -25.49 -33.98
N GLU A 39 -22.35 -25.59 -34.23
CA GLU A 39 -22.89 -25.58 -35.60
C GLU A 39 -23.03 -24.16 -36.19
N ASP A 40 -23.27 -23.15 -35.34
CA ASP A 40 -23.63 -21.80 -35.75
C ASP A 40 -22.49 -20.79 -35.55
N ARG A 41 -21.66 -20.99 -34.52
CA ARG A 41 -20.61 -20.06 -34.09
C ARG A 41 -19.39 -20.80 -33.52
N ALA A 42 -18.28 -20.09 -33.43
CA ALA A 42 -17.09 -20.55 -32.73
C ALA A 42 -16.68 -19.57 -31.63
N LEU A 43 -16.04 -20.09 -30.58
CA LEU A 43 -15.48 -19.34 -29.47
C LEU A 43 -13.97 -19.57 -29.40
N LEU A 44 -13.18 -18.51 -29.51
CA LEU A 44 -11.75 -18.54 -29.22
C LEU A 44 -11.54 -18.10 -27.77
N ILE A 45 -10.88 -18.94 -26.99
CA ILE A 45 -10.47 -18.67 -25.61
C ILE A 45 -8.97 -18.38 -25.61
N ASP A 46 -8.63 -17.19 -25.11
CA ASP A 46 -7.30 -16.55 -25.16
C ASP A 46 -6.81 -16.22 -26.58
N ALA A 47 -5.85 -15.31 -26.67
CA ALA A 47 -5.28 -14.78 -27.91
C ALA A 47 -3.74 -14.89 -27.98
N GLY A 48 -3.10 -15.54 -27.01
CA GLY A 48 -1.66 -15.84 -27.01
C GLY A 48 -0.77 -14.62 -26.71
N CYS A 49 0.54 -14.79 -26.84
CA CYS A 49 1.55 -13.80 -26.41
C CYS A 49 1.71 -12.55 -27.31
N GLY A 50 0.85 -12.37 -28.29
CA GLY A 50 0.93 -11.27 -29.25
C GLY A 50 2.02 -11.41 -30.32
N VAL A 51 2.66 -12.59 -30.42
CA VAL A 51 3.56 -12.95 -31.51
C VAL A 51 2.85 -13.87 -32.51
N GLY A 52 2.87 -13.49 -33.78
CA GLY A 52 2.09 -14.06 -34.86
C GLY A 52 0.71 -13.41 -35.02
N ASN A 53 -0.01 -13.79 -36.08
CA ASN A 53 -1.37 -13.34 -36.33
C ASN A 53 -2.38 -14.44 -36.00
N ILE A 54 -2.80 -14.50 -34.74
CA ILE A 54 -3.74 -15.51 -34.24
C ILE A 54 -5.10 -15.45 -34.96
N ALA A 55 -5.59 -14.26 -35.31
CA ALA A 55 -6.86 -14.10 -36.04
C ALA A 55 -6.79 -14.75 -37.42
N ALA A 56 -5.70 -14.54 -38.16
CA ALA A 56 -5.47 -15.19 -39.45
C ALA A 56 -5.35 -16.71 -39.31
N TYR A 57 -4.65 -17.19 -38.26
CA TYR A 57 -4.48 -18.61 -38.01
C TYR A 57 -5.80 -19.32 -37.69
N VAL A 58 -6.59 -18.77 -36.76
CA VAL A 58 -7.94 -19.28 -36.43
C VAL A 58 -8.85 -19.27 -37.65
N GLY A 59 -8.73 -18.27 -38.53
CA GLY A 59 -9.44 -18.22 -39.81
C GLY A 59 -9.08 -19.36 -40.78
N THR A 60 -7.97 -20.09 -40.55
CA THR A 60 -7.67 -21.33 -41.30
C THR A 60 -8.34 -22.57 -40.70
N LEU A 61 -8.66 -22.52 -39.40
CA LEU A 61 -9.28 -23.62 -38.66
C LEU A 61 -10.81 -23.60 -38.78
N THR A 62 -11.42 -22.42 -38.71
CA THR A 62 -12.88 -22.27 -38.77
C THR A 62 -13.32 -21.12 -39.68
N LYS A 63 -14.53 -21.25 -40.24
CA LYS A 63 -15.23 -20.21 -41.02
C LYS A 63 -16.49 -19.71 -40.34
N LEU A 64 -16.80 -20.22 -39.15
CA LEU A 64 -17.96 -19.81 -38.37
C LEU A 64 -17.76 -18.38 -37.83
N PRO A 65 -18.85 -17.62 -37.58
CA PRO A 65 -18.76 -16.37 -36.84
C PRO A 65 -18.05 -16.59 -35.49
N LEU A 66 -16.99 -15.83 -35.26
CA LEU A 66 -16.09 -15.99 -34.12
C LEU A 66 -16.42 -15.00 -33.01
N THR A 67 -16.46 -15.50 -31.77
CA THR A 67 -16.40 -14.69 -30.55
C THR A 67 -15.07 -14.95 -29.85
N VAL A 68 -14.43 -13.92 -29.33
CA VAL A 68 -13.16 -14.06 -28.59
C VAL A 68 -13.40 -13.75 -27.12
N VAL A 69 -12.98 -14.64 -26.24
CA VAL A 69 -13.01 -14.46 -24.78
C VAL A 69 -11.58 -14.60 -24.24
N LEU A 70 -11.22 -13.74 -23.30
CA LEU A 70 -9.94 -13.78 -22.62
C LEU A 70 -10.15 -14.27 -21.20
N THR A 71 -9.30 -15.19 -20.76
CA THR A 71 -9.34 -15.71 -19.38
C THR A 71 -8.90 -14.63 -18.39
N HIS A 72 -7.86 -13.86 -18.71
CA HIS A 72 -7.33 -12.74 -17.92
C HIS A 72 -6.37 -11.86 -18.75
N GLY A 73 -5.84 -10.78 -18.15
CA GLY A 73 -5.03 -9.76 -18.83
C GLY A 73 -3.52 -10.03 -18.97
N HIS A 74 -2.98 -11.19 -18.60
CA HIS A 74 -1.54 -11.43 -18.78
C HIS A 74 -1.17 -11.51 -20.26
N TYR A 75 0.05 -11.07 -20.58
CA TYR A 75 0.48 -10.81 -21.95
C TYR A 75 0.47 -12.07 -22.82
N ASP A 76 0.71 -13.24 -22.24
CA ASP A 76 0.71 -14.56 -22.84
C ASP A 76 -0.69 -15.12 -23.10
N HIS A 77 -1.73 -14.47 -22.56
CA HIS A 77 -3.13 -14.82 -22.82
C HIS A 77 -3.82 -13.76 -23.67
N CYS A 78 -3.54 -12.47 -23.45
CA CYS A 78 -4.25 -11.39 -24.12
C CYS A 78 -3.47 -10.71 -25.25
N GLY A 79 -2.18 -11.00 -25.44
CA GLY A 79 -1.32 -10.22 -26.32
C GLY A 79 -1.78 -10.16 -27.78
N GLY A 80 -2.43 -11.21 -28.28
CA GLY A 80 -3.02 -11.21 -29.62
C GLY A 80 -4.39 -10.52 -29.73
N MET A 81 -4.96 -9.99 -28.64
CA MET A 81 -6.35 -9.47 -28.63
C MET A 81 -6.57 -8.34 -29.64
N TYR A 82 -5.54 -7.52 -29.88
CA TYR A 82 -5.60 -6.41 -30.83
C TYR A 82 -5.65 -6.87 -32.30
N ARG A 83 -5.58 -8.18 -32.58
CA ARG A 83 -5.88 -8.74 -33.91
C ARG A 83 -7.38 -8.86 -34.19
N PHE A 84 -8.24 -8.60 -33.19
CA PHE A 84 -9.70 -8.69 -33.28
C PHE A 84 -10.35 -7.33 -33.01
N ASP A 85 -11.53 -7.08 -33.57
CA ASP A 85 -12.26 -5.81 -33.35
C ASP A 85 -13.05 -5.79 -32.05
N GLU A 86 -13.46 -6.96 -31.56
CA GLU A 86 -14.26 -7.12 -30.35
C GLU A 86 -13.76 -8.34 -29.57
N VAL A 87 -13.53 -8.16 -28.27
CA VAL A 87 -13.14 -9.24 -27.35
C VAL A 87 -13.93 -9.14 -26.05
N TYR A 88 -14.22 -10.28 -25.44
CA TYR A 88 -14.78 -10.36 -24.10
C TYR A 88 -13.65 -10.48 -23.08
N LEU A 89 -13.63 -9.59 -22.11
CA LEU A 89 -12.72 -9.62 -20.97
C LEU A 89 -13.50 -9.18 -19.73
N ASN A 90 -13.25 -9.84 -18.60
CA ASN A 90 -13.90 -9.45 -17.34
C ASN A 90 -13.59 -7.98 -17.06
N ARG A 91 -14.58 -7.22 -16.61
CA ARG A 91 -14.44 -5.77 -16.39
C ARG A 91 -13.33 -5.45 -15.39
N GLU A 92 -13.15 -6.28 -14.37
CA GLU A 92 -12.13 -6.10 -13.34
C GLU A 92 -10.70 -6.30 -13.88
N GLU A 93 -10.55 -7.01 -15.00
CA GLU A 93 -9.26 -7.21 -15.68
C GLU A 93 -8.86 -6.05 -16.60
N ARG A 94 -9.73 -5.03 -16.79
CA ARG A 94 -9.47 -3.90 -17.70
C ARG A 94 -8.68 -2.75 -17.08
N ILE A 95 -8.25 -2.91 -15.85
CA ILE A 95 -7.35 -1.94 -15.21
C ILE A 95 -5.98 -2.00 -15.90
N PRO A 96 -5.29 -0.87 -16.12
CA PRO A 96 -4.00 -0.84 -16.82
C PRO A 96 -2.94 -1.77 -16.22
N THR A 97 -3.02 -2.03 -14.92
CA THR A 97 -2.10 -2.93 -14.20
C THR A 97 -2.41 -4.42 -14.36
N ALA A 98 -3.56 -4.80 -14.90
CA ALA A 98 -3.92 -6.20 -15.13
C ALA A 98 -3.66 -6.65 -16.58
N ILE A 99 -3.66 -5.70 -17.54
CA ILE A 99 -3.30 -5.96 -18.94
C ILE A 99 -1.80 -5.76 -19.12
N HIS A 100 -1.05 -6.85 -19.23
CA HIS A 100 0.42 -6.81 -19.23
C HIS A 100 1.07 -6.74 -20.62
N TYR A 101 0.28 -6.65 -21.70
CA TYR A 101 0.82 -6.62 -23.06
C TYR A 101 1.22 -5.21 -23.50
N THR A 102 2.46 -5.06 -23.98
CA THR A 102 2.91 -3.90 -24.75
C THR A 102 3.55 -4.36 -26.07
N GLU A 103 3.65 -3.47 -27.06
CA GLU A 103 4.36 -3.80 -28.32
C GLU A 103 5.84 -4.14 -28.05
N GLU A 104 6.46 -3.53 -27.03
CA GLU A 104 7.83 -3.85 -26.60
C GLU A 104 7.94 -5.27 -26.03
N VAL A 105 6.95 -5.71 -25.23
CA VAL A 105 6.88 -7.10 -24.74
C VAL A 105 6.77 -8.06 -25.93
N GLY A 106 5.87 -7.77 -26.87
CA GLY A 106 5.72 -8.57 -28.09
C GLY A 106 7.00 -8.61 -28.93
N ALA A 107 7.69 -7.48 -29.11
CA ALA A 107 8.95 -7.40 -29.84
C ALA A 107 10.08 -8.18 -29.16
N ARG A 108 10.15 -8.14 -27.83
CA ARG A 108 11.09 -8.94 -27.03
C ARG A 108 10.85 -10.43 -27.25
N ILE A 109 9.61 -10.89 -27.09
CA ILE A 109 9.25 -12.30 -27.28
C ILE A 109 9.54 -12.75 -28.72
N ALA A 110 9.17 -11.93 -29.71
CA ALA A 110 9.44 -12.22 -31.11
C ALA A 110 10.95 -12.38 -31.36
N LYS A 111 11.80 -11.52 -30.76
CA LYS A 111 13.25 -11.64 -30.85
C LYS A 111 13.77 -12.91 -30.18
N GLU A 112 13.35 -13.18 -28.93
CA GLU A 112 13.81 -14.34 -28.14
C GLU A 112 13.45 -15.68 -28.78
N HIS A 113 12.32 -15.73 -29.51
CA HIS A 113 11.82 -16.95 -30.14
C HIS A 113 12.11 -17.04 -31.65
N GLY A 114 12.95 -16.15 -32.20
CA GLY A 114 13.48 -16.25 -33.57
C GLY A 114 12.55 -15.71 -34.67
N PHE A 115 11.66 -14.79 -34.33
CA PHE A 115 10.71 -14.13 -35.24
C PHE A 115 11.09 -12.68 -35.59
N SER A 116 12.30 -12.22 -35.21
CA SER A 116 12.74 -10.82 -35.43
C SER A 116 12.77 -10.37 -36.89
N ASP A 117 12.86 -11.30 -37.83
CA ASP A 117 12.95 -10.99 -39.27
C ASP A 117 11.58 -10.80 -39.93
N ASP A 118 10.48 -11.06 -39.21
CA ASP A 118 9.11 -10.87 -39.69
C ASP A 118 8.53 -9.56 -39.12
N PRO A 119 8.36 -8.51 -39.95
CA PRO A 119 7.88 -7.21 -39.49
C PRO A 119 6.42 -7.23 -39.01
N GLU A 120 5.67 -8.29 -39.31
CA GLU A 120 4.27 -8.47 -38.90
C GLU A 120 4.12 -9.45 -37.72
N ALA A 121 5.24 -9.95 -37.19
CA ALA A 121 5.25 -10.87 -36.05
C ALA A 121 4.57 -10.25 -34.82
N VAL A 122 4.83 -8.98 -34.53
CA VAL A 122 4.34 -8.32 -33.31
C VAL A 122 2.94 -7.77 -33.54
N THR A 123 2.04 -8.06 -32.61
CA THR A 123 0.70 -7.49 -32.58
C THR A 123 0.77 -6.02 -32.19
N ARG A 124 0.24 -5.15 -33.06
CA ARG A 124 0.17 -3.72 -32.78
C ARG A 124 -1.05 -3.39 -31.93
N ILE A 125 -0.84 -2.52 -30.95
CA ILE A 125 -1.90 -2.01 -30.10
C ILE A 125 -2.76 -1.06 -30.93
N ARG A 126 -4.08 -1.22 -30.82
CA ARG A 126 -5.08 -0.37 -31.47
C ARG A 126 -6.34 -0.36 -30.63
N ASP A 127 -7.22 0.59 -30.91
CA ASP A 127 -8.54 0.59 -30.30
C ASP A 127 -9.35 -0.64 -30.74
N ILE A 128 -9.89 -1.34 -29.74
CA ILE A 128 -10.78 -2.48 -29.89
C ILE A 128 -11.95 -2.34 -28.92
N ARG A 129 -13.05 -3.01 -29.20
CA ARG A 129 -14.21 -3.04 -28.31
C ARG A 129 -14.05 -4.16 -27.28
N MET A 130 -13.92 -3.80 -26.00
CA MET A 130 -13.92 -4.76 -24.90
C MET A 130 -15.32 -4.90 -24.31
N LEU A 131 -15.85 -6.12 -24.31
CA LEU A 131 -17.18 -6.46 -23.80
C LEU A 131 -17.10 -7.21 -22.47
N ASP A 132 -18.08 -6.96 -21.60
CA ASP A 132 -18.12 -7.51 -20.24
C ASP A 132 -18.31 -9.04 -20.27
N LEU A 133 -17.33 -9.73 -19.69
CA LEU A 133 -17.36 -11.17 -19.46
C LEU A 133 -17.74 -11.43 -18.00
N GLU A 134 -18.99 -11.84 -17.79
CA GLU A 134 -19.57 -12.05 -16.46
C GLU A 134 -19.44 -13.51 -15.99
N ASP A 135 -19.56 -13.75 -14.69
CA ASP A 135 -19.66 -15.10 -14.12
C ASP A 135 -20.97 -15.78 -14.51
N GLY A 136 -20.92 -17.07 -14.89
CA GLY A 136 -22.10 -17.85 -15.28
C GLY A 136 -22.65 -17.52 -16.66
N ARG A 137 -21.96 -16.69 -17.45
CA ARG A 137 -22.36 -16.39 -18.82
C ARG A 137 -22.25 -17.64 -19.68
N VAL A 138 -23.29 -17.93 -20.45
CA VAL A 138 -23.30 -19.05 -21.41
C VAL A 138 -23.19 -18.52 -22.83
N PHE A 139 -22.22 -19.05 -23.57
CA PHE A 139 -22.11 -18.88 -25.02
C PHE A 139 -22.70 -20.11 -25.71
N GLU A 140 -23.85 -19.93 -26.34
CA GLU A 140 -24.49 -20.95 -27.18
C GLU A 140 -23.91 -20.90 -28.59
N LEU A 141 -23.24 -21.97 -29.02
CA LEU A 141 -22.51 -22.03 -30.28
C LEU A 141 -23.26 -22.79 -31.39
N GLY A 142 -24.46 -23.29 -31.11
CA GLY A 142 -25.25 -24.15 -32.00
C GLY A 142 -24.93 -25.63 -31.82
N GLY A 143 -25.84 -26.52 -32.25
CA GLY A 143 -25.67 -27.98 -32.12
C GLY A 143 -25.66 -28.51 -30.67
N GLY A 144 -26.14 -27.72 -29.71
CA GLY A 144 -26.07 -28.05 -28.27
C GLY A 144 -24.71 -27.80 -27.63
N VAL A 145 -23.80 -27.08 -28.32
CA VAL A 145 -22.50 -26.69 -27.76
C VAL A 145 -22.63 -25.42 -26.93
N GLU A 146 -22.45 -25.58 -25.62
CA GLU A 146 -22.49 -24.49 -24.64
C GLU A 146 -21.15 -24.37 -23.91
N VAL A 147 -20.65 -23.13 -23.84
CA VAL A 147 -19.50 -22.78 -23.01
C VAL A 147 -19.96 -21.82 -21.92
N GLU A 148 -19.88 -22.26 -20.67
CA GLU A 148 -20.20 -21.44 -19.50
C GLU A 148 -18.92 -20.87 -18.90
N THR A 149 -18.93 -19.58 -18.57
CA THR A 149 -17.83 -18.92 -17.87
C THR A 149 -17.97 -19.09 -16.36
N ILE A 150 -16.84 -19.31 -15.68
CA ILE A 150 -16.78 -19.43 -14.22
C ILE A 150 -15.69 -18.50 -13.73
N CYS A 151 -16.05 -17.46 -13.00
CA CYS A 151 -15.10 -16.55 -12.38
C CYS A 151 -14.36 -17.26 -11.24
N CYS A 152 -13.03 -17.31 -11.37
CA CYS A 152 -12.08 -18.01 -10.49
C CYS A 152 -10.92 -17.07 -10.09
N PRO A 153 -11.21 -15.98 -9.33
CA PRO A 153 -10.21 -15.00 -8.94
C PRO A 153 -9.09 -15.61 -8.08
N GLY A 154 -7.85 -15.17 -8.27
CA GLY A 154 -6.68 -15.77 -7.64
C GLY A 154 -5.39 -15.36 -8.32
N HIS A 155 -5.10 -15.99 -9.47
CA HIS A 155 -3.93 -15.67 -10.29
C HIS A 155 -3.94 -14.20 -10.76
N THR A 156 -5.12 -13.72 -11.16
CA THR A 156 -5.45 -12.31 -11.31
C THR A 156 -6.75 -11.97 -10.55
N VAL A 157 -7.13 -10.70 -10.56
CA VAL A 157 -8.31 -10.18 -9.85
C VAL A 157 -9.62 -10.82 -10.27
N ALA A 158 -9.74 -11.31 -11.51
CA ALA A 158 -10.94 -11.94 -12.04
C ALA A 158 -10.66 -12.95 -13.18
N THR A 159 -9.64 -13.81 -13.01
CA THR A 159 -9.38 -14.92 -13.95
C THR A 159 -10.63 -15.76 -14.21
N MET A 160 -10.92 -16.07 -15.47
CA MET A 160 -12.11 -16.81 -15.91
C MET A 160 -11.75 -18.22 -16.35
N ALA A 161 -12.36 -19.23 -15.72
CA ALA A 161 -12.40 -20.60 -16.22
C ALA A 161 -13.58 -20.80 -17.18
N MET A 162 -13.50 -21.82 -18.05
CA MET A 162 -14.51 -22.14 -19.06
C MET A 162 -14.95 -23.59 -18.94
N LEU A 163 -16.24 -23.82 -18.73
CA LEU A 163 -16.85 -25.14 -18.72
C LEU A 163 -17.51 -25.41 -20.08
N ILE A 164 -16.91 -26.33 -20.84
CA ILE A 164 -17.41 -26.76 -22.15
C ILE A 164 -18.28 -27.99 -21.91
N ARG A 165 -19.59 -27.73 -21.75
CA ARG A 165 -20.57 -28.71 -21.25
C ARG A 165 -20.71 -29.98 -22.09
N PRO A 166 -20.83 -29.95 -23.44
CA PRO A 166 -21.02 -31.19 -24.21
C PRO A 166 -19.81 -32.12 -24.13
N ASP A 167 -18.61 -31.57 -24.00
CA ASP A 167 -17.37 -32.33 -23.93
C ASP A 167 -16.97 -32.68 -22.50
N ARG A 168 -17.69 -32.14 -21.51
CA ARG A 168 -17.41 -32.30 -20.09
C ARG A 168 -15.95 -31.90 -19.80
N LEU A 169 -15.53 -30.75 -20.35
CA LEU A 169 -14.18 -30.22 -20.18
C LEU A 169 -14.20 -28.94 -19.37
N LEU A 170 -13.23 -28.82 -18.46
CA LEU A 170 -12.94 -27.58 -17.77
C LEU A 170 -11.60 -27.03 -18.24
N LEU A 171 -11.57 -25.77 -18.64
CA LEU A 171 -10.35 -25.01 -18.90
C LEU A 171 -10.19 -23.96 -17.79
N THR A 172 -9.06 -23.95 -17.09
CA THR A 172 -8.85 -23.04 -15.95
C THR A 172 -8.15 -21.74 -16.27
N GLY A 173 -7.61 -21.58 -17.49
CA GLY A 173 -6.57 -20.58 -17.70
C GLY A 173 -5.42 -20.83 -16.73
N ASP A 174 -4.99 -19.77 -16.05
CA ASP A 174 -3.98 -19.84 -15.00
C ASP A 174 -4.59 -19.88 -13.58
N ALA A 175 -5.92 -20.04 -13.47
CA ALA A 175 -6.61 -20.15 -12.18
C ALA A 175 -6.33 -21.47 -11.44
N CYS A 176 -5.71 -22.48 -12.07
CA CYS A 176 -5.18 -23.65 -11.37
C CYS A 176 -4.25 -24.42 -12.31
N HIS A 177 -2.97 -24.50 -11.99
CA HIS A 177 -1.94 -25.21 -12.75
C HIS A 177 -1.04 -26.04 -11.81
N TRP A 178 -0.18 -26.91 -12.36
CA TRP A 178 0.85 -27.66 -11.60
C TRP A 178 1.75 -26.71 -10.79
N ILE A 179 2.05 -25.54 -11.33
CA ILE A 179 2.60 -24.44 -10.55
C ILE A 179 1.68 -23.25 -10.77
N THR A 180 0.91 -22.89 -9.73
CA THR A 180 0.05 -21.70 -9.80
C THR A 180 0.77 -20.50 -9.23
N TYR A 181 0.74 -19.39 -9.97
CA TYR A 181 1.49 -18.18 -9.67
C TYR A 181 0.53 -17.17 -9.02
N LEU A 182 0.72 -16.87 -7.75
CA LEU A 182 -0.04 -15.84 -7.00
C LEU A 182 0.84 -14.65 -6.57
N HIS A 183 2.16 -14.75 -6.74
CA HIS A 183 3.12 -13.75 -6.27
C HIS A 183 3.03 -12.41 -7.03
N PHE A 184 2.47 -12.41 -8.24
CA PHE A 184 2.30 -11.20 -9.03
C PHE A 184 1.50 -10.13 -8.27
N GLU A 185 1.70 -8.87 -8.63
CA GLU A 185 0.96 -7.75 -8.05
C GLU A 185 -0.56 -7.93 -8.22
N SER A 186 -0.99 -8.31 -9.43
CA SER A 186 -2.38 -8.64 -9.77
C SER A 186 -2.91 -9.92 -9.13
N GLY A 187 -2.03 -10.73 -8.51
CA GLY A 187 -2.38 -11.94 -7.78
C GLY A 187 -3.01 -11.66 -6.41
N LEU A 188 -4.06 -12.40 -6.09
CA LEU A 188 -4.80 -12.35 -4.83
C LEU A 188 -4.21 -13.29 -3.78
N THR A 189 -4.74 -13.24 -2.56
CA THR A 189 -4.24 -14.07 -1.47
C THR A 189 -4.54 -15.56 -1.65
N VAL A 190 -3.78 -16.42 -0.96
CA VAL A 190 -4.01 -17.88 -0.94
C VAL A 190 -5.42 -18.20 -0.42
N GLU A 191 -6.00 -17.41 0.49
CA GLU A 191 -7.37 -17.60 0.95
C GLU A 191 -8.42 -17.30 -0.13
N ARG A 192 -8.30 -16.17 -0.85
CA ARG A 192 -9.24 -15.84 -1.95
C ARG A 192 -9.12 -16.85 -3.08
N PHE A 193 -7.90 -17.21 -3.44
CA PHE A 193 -7.63 -18.27 -4.39
C PHE A 193 -8.30 -19.59 -3.99
N ARG A 194 -8.16 -20.01 -2.72
CA ARG A 194 -8.80 -21.23 -2.21
C ARG A 194 -10.33 -21.18 -2.36
N LYS A 195 -10.98 -20.04 -2.08
CA LYS A 195 -12.45 -19.90 -2.22
C LYS A 195 -12.88 -20.16 -3.67
N SER A 196 -12.12 -19.66 -4.64
CA SER A 196 -12.34 -19.91 -6.07
C SER A 196 -12.21 -21.38 -6.44
N LEU A 197 -11.17 -22.06 -5.93
CA LEU A 197 -11.00 -23.49 -6.19
C LEU A 197 -12.09 -24.35 -5.55
N VAL A 198 -12.57 -23.99 -4.35
CA VAL A 198 -13.71 -24.68 -3.72
C VAL A 198 -14.98 -24.48 -4.53
N LYS A 199 -15.26 -23.26 -5.02
CA LYS A 199 -16.38 -23.00 -5.95
C LYS A 199 -16.26 -23.90 -7.18
N LEU A 200 -15.08 -23.96 -7.79
CA LEU A 200 -14.81 -24.78 -8.97
C LEU A 200 -15.00 -26.28 -8.70
N GLN A 201 -14.57 -26.75 -7.53
CA GLN A 201 -14.73 -28.13 -7.09
C GLN A 201 -16.21 -28.53 -6.92
N THR A 202 -17.11 -27.61 -6.57
CA THR A 202 -18.56 -27.94 -6.52
C THR A 202 -19.14 -28.37 -7.87
N ARG A 203 -18.46 -28.02 -8.97
CA ARG A 203 -18.84 -28.35 -10.35
C ARG A 203 -18.15 -29.63 -10.86
N GLU A 204 -17.45 -30.38 -10.00
CA GLU A 204 -16.64 -31.53 -10.39
C GLU A 204 -17.41 -32.59 -11.20
N SER A 205 -18.70 -32.79 -10.93
CA SER A 205 -19.53 -33.77 -11.67
C SER A 205 -19.83 -33.38 -13.12
N GLU A 206 -19.61 -32.12 -13.49
CA GLU A 206 -19.96 -31.58 -14.81
C GLU A 206 -18.83 -31.74 -15.84
N TRP A 207 -17.62 -32.07 -15.39
CA TRP A 207 -16.46 -32.26 -16.25
C TRP A 207 -15.68 -33.52 -15.86
N ASP A 208 -14.99 -34.12 -16.82
CA ASP A 208 -14.18 -35.33 -16.66
C ASP A 208 -12.68 -35.05 -16.86
N SER A 209 -12.33 -34.06 -17.68
CA SER A 209 -10.93 -33.68 -17.95
C SER A 209 -10.67 -32.18 -17.74
N LEU A 210 -9.44 -31.87 -17.37
CA LEU A 210 -8.94 -30.52 -17.10
C LEU A 210 -7.90 -30.12 -18.15
N LEU A 211 -8.17 -29.02 -18.86
CA LEU A 211 -7.25 -28.39 -19.80
C LEU A 211 -6.55 -27.21 -19.13
N LEU A 212 -5.24 -27.07 -19.41
CA LEU A 212 -4.38 -26.02 -18.88
C LEU A 212 -3.87 -25.10 -20.01
N SER A 213 -3.46 -23.89 -19.68
CA SER A 213 -3.01 -22.92 -20.70
C SER A 213 -1.51 -22.93 -21.01
N HIS A 214 -0.74 -23.81 -20.36
CA HIS A 214 0.71 -23.96 -20.57
C HIS A 214 1.13 -25.44 -20.62
N PRO A 215 2.28 -25.79 -21.21
CA PRO A 215 2.65 -27.16 -21.53
C PRO A 215 2.82 -28.05 -20.30
N VAL A 216 1.89 -29.00 -20.16
CA VAL A 216 1.98 -30.23 -19.37
C VAL A 216 1.05 -31.24 -20.05
N ASP A 217 1.45 -32.52 -20.09
CA ASP A 217 0.80 -33.51 -20.97
C ASP A 217 -0.72 -33.65 -20.75
N GLU A 218 -1.19 -33.54 -19.50
CA GLU A 218 -2.59 -33.36 -19.06
C GLU A 218 -2.60 -33.16 -17.53
N ALA A 219 -3.61 -32.47 -16.98
CA ALA A 219 -3.78 -32.37 -15.53
C ALA A 219 -4.79 -33.40 -15.03
N PRO A 220 -4.47 -34.20 -14.00
CA PRO A 220 -5.44 -35.10 -13.41
C PRO A 220 -6.52 -34.28 -12.70
N LYS A 221 -7.72 -34.87 -12.62
CA LYS A 221 -8.85 -34.32 -11.85
C LYS A 221 -8.49 -34.01 -10.39
N SER A 222 -7.50 -34.74 -9.85
CA SER A 222 -6.99 -34.54 -8.48
C SER A 222 -6.24 -33.21 -8.28
N LEU A 223 -5.85 -32.50 -9.34
CA LEU A 223 -5.07 -31.26 -9.22
C LEU A 223 -5.81 -30.18 -8.40
N ILE A 224 -7.11 -29.98 -8.64
CA ILE A 224 -7.91 -29.00 -7.88
C ILE A 224 -7.99 -29.36 -6.39
N PRO A 225 -8.40 -30.59 -5.98
CA PRO A 225 -8.39 -30.96 -4.56
C PRO A 225 -7.00 -30.94 -3.92
N GLU A 226 -5.94 -31.33 -4.65
CA GLU A 226 -4.56 -31.22 -4.17
C GLU A 226 -4.17 -29.75 -3.91
N MET A 227 -4.52 -28.84 -4.83
CA MET A 227 -4.27 -27.40 -4.67
C MET A 227 -5.09 -26.78 -3.53
N ILE A 228 -6.35 -27.22 -3.32
CA ILE A 228 -7.14 -26.83 -2.14
C ILE A 228 -6.44 -27.31 -0.86
N GLY A 229 -5.96 -28.55 -0.83
CA GLY A 229 -5.19 -29.11 0.28
C GLY A 229 -3.91 -28.31 0.55
N ARG A 230 -3.20 -27.88 -0.50
CA ARG A 230 -2.03 -26.99 -0.41
C ARG A 230 -2.39 -25.67 0.25
N CYS A 231 -3.47 -25.03 -0.20
CA CYS A 231 -3.97 -23.81 0.41
C CYS A 231 -4.33 -24.04 1.88
N ASP A 232 -5.01 -25.13 2.22
CA ASP A 232 -5.38 -25.48 3.60
C ASP A 232 -4.16 -25.63 4.52
N GLN A 233 -3.07 -26.24 4.05
CA GLN A 233 -1.83 -26.36 4.81
C GLN A 233 -1.18 -25.00 5.07
N LEU A 234 -1.13 -24.13 4.05
CA LEU A 234 -0.62 -22.76 4.17
C LEU A 234 -1.48 -21.91 5.12
N LEU A 235 -2.80 -21.96 4.98
CA LEU A 235 -3.75 -21.21 5.81
C LEU A 235 -3.74 -21.68 7.27
N SER A 236 -3.60 -22.98 7.52
CA SER A 236 -3.56 -23.54 8.88
C SER A 236 -2.19 -23.46 9.55
N ARG A 237 -1.16 -22.97 8.83
CA ARG A 237 0.26 -22.97 9.25
C ARG A 237 0.80 -24.36 9.59
N LYS A 238 0.15 -25.43 9.12
CA LYS A 238 0.59 -26.82 9.28
C LYS A 238 1.50 -27.18 8.12
N THR A 239 2.78 -26.81 8.25
CA THR A 239 3.79 -26.90 7.19
C THR A 239 4.53 -28.25 7.14
N GLU A 240 4.04 -29.25 7.87
CA GLU A 240 4.62 -30.61 7.88
C GLU A 240 4.64 -31.20 6.46
N GLY A 241 5.85 -31.55 5.99
CA GLY A 241 6.06 -32.11 4.65
C GLY A 241 6.05 -31.10 3.51
N LEU A 242 5.96 -29.79 3.79
CA LEU A 242 6.16 -28.75 2.78
C LEU A 242 7.63 -28.39 2.66
N VAL A 243 8.11 -28.30 1.42
CA VAL A 243 9.41 -27.68 1.11
C VAL A 243 9.12 -26.27 0.64
N PHE A 244 9.72 -25.28 1.31
CA PHE A 244 9.69 -23.88 0.89
C PHE A 244 10.99 -23.56 0.18
N GLU A 245 10.90 -23.32 -1.12
CA GLU A 245 12.03 -22.82 -1.90
C GLU A 245 11.85 -21.34 -2.13
N LYS A 246 12.88 -20.56 -1.75
CA LYS A 246 12.97 -19.14 -2.07
C LYS A 246 13.05 -19.01 -3.61
N PHE A 247 12.09 -18.30 -4.20
CA PHE A 247 11.99 -18.18 -5.66
C PHE A 247 12.92 -17.11 -6.22
N ASP A 248 13.09 -16.01 -5.48
CA ASP A 248 13.96 -14.89 -5.82
C ASP A 248 14.61 -14.29 -4.58
N ASP A 249 15.52 -13.32 -4.77
CA ASP A 249 16.34 -12.77 -3.69
C ASP A 249 15.58 -11.92 -2.64
N THR A 250 14.29 -11.64 -2.86
CA THR A 250 13.47 -10.76 -2.01
C THR A 250 13.11 -11.36 -0.64
N CYS A 251 13.29 -12.67 -0.45
CA CYS A 251 12.81 -13.43 0.73
C CYS A 251 11.28 -13.41 0.93
N LEU A 252 10.51 -12.91 -0.05
CA LEU A 252 9.05 -12.79 0.06
C LEU A 252 8.32 -13.85 -0.77
N HIS A 253 8.94 -14.34 -1.84
CA HIS A 253 8.33 -15.32 -2.74
C HIS A 253 8.79 -16.73 -2.45
N TYR A 254 7.81 -17.60 -2.17
CA TYR A 254 8.05 -18.99 -1.83
C TYR A 254 7.27 -19.92 -2.74
N VAL A 255 7.93 -20.99 -3.17
CA VAL A 255 7.26 -22.15 -3.75
C VAL A 255 6.98 -23.15 -2.63
N ALA A 256 5.71 -23.42 -2.36
CA ALA A 256 5.30 -24.50 -1.45
C ALA A 256 5.13 -25.80 -2.24
N LYS A 257 6.04 -26.77 -2.01
CA LYS A 257 6.07 -28.09 -2.67
C LYS A 257 5.82 -29.23 -1.69
N LYS A 258 5.38 -30.39 -2.17
CA LYS A 258 5.38 -31.66 -1.39
C LYS A 258 5.78 -32.79 -2.33
N ASP A 259 6.72 -33.60 -1.88
CA ASP A 259 7.27 -34.68 -2.68
C ASP A 259 6.16 -35.66 -3.10
N GLY A 260 6.03 -35.86 -4.42
CA GLY A 260 5.04 -36.77 -5.03
C GLY A 260 3.67 -36.16 -5.34
N GLU A 261 3.45 -34.87 -5.10
CA GLU A 261 2.23 -34.15 -5.51
C GLU A 261 2.47 -33.21 -6.68
N LEU A 262 1.41 -32.90 -7.45
CA LEU A 262 1.50 -32.02 -8.62
C LEU A 262 1.19 -30.56 -8.30
N ALA A 263 0.48 -30.28 -7.21
CA ALA A 263 0.01 -28.95 -6.85
C ALA A 263 1.07 -28.12 -6.11
N ASN A 264 1.79 -27.26 -6.85
CA ASN A 264 2.74 -26.30 -6.31
C ASN A 264 2.18 -24.87 -6.37
N LEU A 265 2.45 -24.10 -5.33
CA LEU A 265 1.98 -22.72 -5.23
C LEU A 265 3.17 -21.78 -5.05
N LEU A 266 3.32 -20.83 -5.98
CA LEU A 266 4.27 -19.72 -5.86
C LEU A 266 3.50 -18.49 -5.36
N PHE A 267 3.78 -18.05 -4.14
CA PHE A 267 3.02 -16.99 -3.47
C PHE A 267 3.94 -16.02 -2.74
N ASP A 268 3.44 -14.81 -2.52
CA ASP A 268 4.04 -13.84 -1.59
C ASP A 268 3.63 -14.19 -0.16
N ILE A 269 4.60 -14.34 0.74
CA ILE A 269 4.36 -14.67 2.16
C ILE A 269 3.44 -13.66 2.87
N ARG A 270 3.35 -12.43 2.36
CA ARG A 270 2.43 -11.39 2.83
C ARG A 270 0.99 -11.61 2.35
N LYS A 271 0.79 -12.36 1.25
CA LYS A 271 -0.51 -12.65 0.62
C LYS A 271 -1.03 -14.07 0.92
N VAL A 272 -0.83 -14.59 2.14
CA VAL A 272 -1.30 -15.95 2.49
C VAL A 272 -2.78 -15.97 2.86
N GLN A 273 -3.17 -15.29 3.93
CA GLN A 273 -4.59 -15.15 4.26
C GLN A 273 -5.10 -13.90 3.55
N GLU A 274 -6.40 -13.83 3.27
CA GLU A 274 -6.97 -12.51 3.16
C GLU A 274 -6.62 -11.82 4.48
N PRO A 275 -6.35 -10.51 4.48
CA PRO A 275 -6.51 -9.74 5.69
C PRO A 275 -7.86 -10.20 6.24
N LYS A 276 -7.86 -10.89 7.40
CA LYS A 276 -9.10 -11.50 7.87
C LYS A 276 -10.12 -10.39 7.83
N LYS A 277 -11.26 -10.64 7.18
CA LYS A 277 -12.47 -9.92 7.56
C LYS A 277 -12.64 -10.22 9.04
N THR A 278 -12.12 -9.35 9.89
CA THR A 278 -12.70 -9.15 11.20
C THR A 278 -14.07 -8.53 10.93
N THR A 279 -15.01 -9.36 10.51
CA THR A 279 -16.28 -9.41 11.23
C THR A 279 -15.98 -9.89 12.65
N GLN A 280 -15.32 -9.03 13.43
CA GLN A 280 -15.67 -8.91 14.82
C GLN A 280 -16.48 -7.63 14.90
N VAL A 281 -17.78 -7.82 15.08
CA VAL A 281 -18.64 -6.77 15.61
C VAL A 281 -18.23 -6.60 17.07
N LYS A 282 -17.74 -5.42 17.42
CA LYS A 282 -17.99 -4.84 18.74
C LYS A 282 -18.77 -3.56 18.47
N ASP A 283 -20.06 -3.59 18.78
CA ASP A 283 -21.03 -2.50 18.62
C ASP A 283 -21.36 -1.98 17.20
N GLY A 284 -21.05 -2.74 16.15
CA GLY A 284 -21.80 -2.64 14.88
C GLY A 284 -21.14 -1.90 13.72
N VAL A 285 -19.84 -1.60 13.75
CA VAL A 285 -19.13 -0.95 12.63
C VAL A 285 -17.85 -1.74 12.21
N PRO A 286 -17.63 -2.08 10.92
CA PRO A 286 -16.46 -2.82 10.41
C PRO A 286 -15.30 -1.92 9.90
N TYR A 287 -14.06 -2.45 9.79
CA TYR A 287 -12.87 -1.71 9.31
C TYR A 287 -11.83 -2.54 8.49
N GLU A 288 -11.08 -1.93 7.54
CA GLU A 288 -10.26 -2.54 6.46
C GLU A 288 -8.87 -1.86 6.23
N ASP A 289 -7.74 -2.57 6.36
CA ASP A 289 -6.43 -2.08 5.89
C ASP A 289 -6.21 -2.44 4.40
N THR A 290 -6.66 -1.55 3.51
CA THR A 290 -6.33 -1.53 2.08
C THR A 290 -5.15 -0.59 1.88
N PHE A 291 -4.12 -0.99 1.11
CA PHE A 291 -3.20 -0.18 0.28
C PHE A 291 -1.89 -1.00 0.17
N ALA A 292 -1.40 -1.24 -1.05
CA ALA A 292 -0.07 -1.82 -1.27
C ALA A 292 0.84 -0.69 -1.76
N ALA A 293 2.04 -0.60 -1.21
CA ALA A 293 3.02 0.42 -1.54
C ALA A 293 3.45 0.30 -3.01
N ALA A 294 2.96 1.21 -3.86
CA ALA A 294 3.44 1.43 -5.23
C ALA A 294 3.65 2.93 -5.54
N GLY A 295 3.54 3.79 -4.54
CA GLY A 295 3.40 5.23 -4.72
C GLY A 295 4.69 6.02 -4.60
N LEU A 296 5.84 5.59 -5.13
CA LEU A 296 7.03 6.47 -5.19
C LEU A 296 7.84 6.38 -6.50
N TYR A 297 7.82 5.24 -7.22
CA TYR A 297 8.67 5.07 -8.40
C TYR A 297 7.94 4.78 -9.71
N ALA A 298 6.71 4.22 -9.67
CA ALA A 298 5.94 3.95 -10.90
C ALA A 298 5.58 5.24 -11.67
N THR A 299 5.51 6.38 -10.98
CA THR A 299 5.09 7.68 -11.53
C THR A 299 6.27 8.56 -11.99
N CYS A 300 7.43 8.47 -11.35
CA CYS A 300 8.60 9.29 -11.69
C CYS A 300 9.39 8.74 -12.90
N ALA A 301 9.19 7.47 -13.26
CA ALA A 301 9.86 6.85 -14.40
C ALA A 301 9.23 7.20 -15.76
N SER A 302 8.06 7.87 -15.79
CA SER A 302 7.32 8.07 -17.04
C SER A 302 7.59 9.37 -17.79
N GLU A 303 8.17 10.44 -17.22
CA GLU A 303 8.36 11.69 -17.99
C GLU A 303 9.68 12.45 -17.70
N THR A 304 10.48 12.63 -18.76
CA THR A 304 11.61 13.57 -18.99
C THR A 304 13.06 13.21 -18.57
N SER A 305 13.91 12.90 -19.58
CA SER A 305 15.13 13.70 -19.89
C SER A 305 15.76 13.27 -21.24
N PRO A 306 16.15 14.23 -22.13
CA PRO A 306 16.82 13.94 -23.39
C PRO A 306 18.34 13.84 -23.24
N GLU A 307 18.96 13.02 -24.10
CA GLU A 307 20.40 12.90 -24.37
C GLU A 307 21.31 12.47 -23.20
N ARG A 308 21.62 11.17 -23.15
CA ARG A 308 22.99 10.70 -22.88
C ARG A 308 23.25 9.40 -23.64
N GLU A 309 24.39 9.40 -24.34
CA GLU A 309 24.88 8.34 -25.20
C GLU A 309 25.06 7.00 -24.47
N ALA A 310 25.04 5.95 -25.28
CA ALA A 310 25.10 4.54 -24.93
C ALA A 310 26.21 4.20 -23.92
N ASP A 311 25.80 3.58 -22.81
CA ASP A 311 26.60 2.56 -22.15
C ASP A 311 25.69 1.41 -21.70
N THR A 312 26.19 0.20 -21.90
CA THR A 312 25.48 -1.06 -21.76
C THR A 312 25.50 -1.54 -20.30
N SER A 313 24.34 -1.74 -19.67
CA SER A 313 24.17 -2.77 -18.63
C SER A 313 22.68 -3.05 -18.34
N GLU A 314 22.41 -4.33 -18.10
CA GLU A 314 21.17 -4.92 -17.60
C GLU A 314 20.97 -4.52 -16.12
N ASN A 315 19.80 -3.95 -15.78
CA ASN A 315 19.15 -3.91 -14.44
C ASN A 315 18.14 -2.76 -14.39
N ARG A 316 16.83 -3.01 -14.16
CA ARG A 316 15.84 -1.92 -13.97
C ARG A 316 14.72 -2.17 -12.93
N PRO A 317 14.32 -3.40 -12.56
CA PRO A 317 13.42 -3.61 -11.40
C PRO A 317 14.16 -3.73 -10.06
N GLU A 318 15.35 -4.34 -10.05
CA GLU A 318 16.24 -4.39 -8.88
C GLU A 318 16.70 -3.00 -8.43
N GLU A 319 16.72 -2.01 -9.32
CA GLU A 319 17.15 -0.64 -9.01
C GLU A 319 16.08 0.16 -8.23
N ALA A 320 14.78 -0.13 -8.36
CA ALA A 320 13.71 0.68 -7.77
C ALA A 320 13.48 0.43 -6.25
N GLY A 321 13.51 -0.83 -5.82
CA GLY A 321 13.55 -1.19 -4.39
C GLY A 321 14.87 -0.77 -3.73
N ASN A 322 15.96 -0.76 -4.51
CA ASN A 322 17.27 -0.30 -4.08
C ASN A 322 17.33 1.24 -3.97
N ALA A 323 16.63 1.99 -4.84
CA ALA A 323 16.65 3.46 -4.85
C ALA A 323 15.83 4.10 -3.71
N SER A 324 14.62 3.60 -3.42
CA SER A 324 13.80 4.10 -2.31
C SER A 324 14.42 3.73 -0.95
N GLY A 325 14.89 2.49 -0.79
CA GLY A 325 15.65 2.07 0.39
C GLY A 325 16.95 2.87 0.56
N LYS A 326 17.71 3.10 -0.51
CA LYS A 326 18.90 3.96 -0.48
C LYS A 326 18.57 5.40 -0.12
N ARG A 327 17.49 5.97 -0.64
CA ARG A 327 17.07 7.34 -0.31
C ARG A 327 16.63 7.45 1.15
N LEU A 328 15.92 6.46 1.67
CA LEU A 328 15.55 6.39 3.09
C LEU A 328 16.79 6.30 3.98
N GLU A 329 17.77 5.48 3.60
CA GLU A 329 19.08 5.41 4.27
C GLU A 329 19.82 6.77 4.20
N GLU A 330 19.83 7.44 3.04
CA GLU A 330 20.42 8.78 2.91
C GLU A 330 19.75 9.79 3.86
N ILE A 331 18.42 9.79 3.95
CA ILE A 331 17.66 10.66 4.86
C ILE A 331 18.05 10.39 6.31
N TRP A 332 18.05 9.11 6.70
CA TRP A 332 18.46 8.67 8.03
C TRP A 332 19.88 9.12 8.37
N GLN A 333 20.84 8.81 7.50
CA GLN A 333 22.25 9.19 7.68
C GLN A 333 22.42 10.69 7.80
N THR A 334 21.73 11.50 6.97
CA THR A 334 21.79 12.97 7.08
C THR A 334 21.23 13.45 8.42
N MET A 335 20.06 12.96 8.85
CA MET A 335 19.39 13.44 10.06
C MET A 335 20.09 12.98 11.35
N PHE A 336 20.69 11.78 11.37
CA PHE A 336 21.28 11.19 12.58
C PHE A 336 22.80 11.28 12.67
N TYR A 337 23.48 11.15 11.53
CA TYR A 337 24.94 11.02 11.47
C TYR A 337 25.62 12.04 10.56
N GLY A 338 24.84 12.96 9.97
CA GLY A 338 25.33 14.04 9.14
C GLY A 338 26.21 15.04 9.90
N PRO A 339 26.78 16.03 9.19
CA PRO A 339 27.48 17.12 9.83
C PRO A 339 26.54 17.95 10.72
N GLU A 340 27.09 18.72 11.66
CA GLU A 340 26.34 19.46 12.69
C GLU A 340 25.32 20.47 12.13
N ASP A 341 25.56 20.98 10.92
CA ASP A 341 24.66 21.89 10.21
C ASP A 341 23.53 21.18 9.43
N GLU A 342 23.51 19.85 9.44
CA GLU A 342 22.47 19.02 8.79
C GLU A 342 21.76 18.08 9.77
N ARG A 343 22.49 17.41 10.67
CA ARG A 343 21.89 16.47 11.63
C ARG A 343 21.01 17.20 12.66
N ILE A 344 20.13 16.42 13.28
CA ILE A 344 19.26 16.84 14.37
C ILE A 344 19.39 15.95 15.61
N TYR A 345 20.04 14.79 15.49
CA TYR A 345 20.33 13.89 16.61
C TYR A 345 21.75 14.09 17.14
N HIS A 346 21.89 14.08 18.47
CA HIS A 346 23.14 14.36 19.16
C HIS A 346 23.37 13.33 20.28
N PRO A 347 24.37 12.44 20.16
CA PRO A 347 24.70 11.51 21.23
C PRO A 347 25.31 12.25 22.43
N VAL A 348 24.97 11.81 23.65
CA VAL A 348 25.42 12.36 24.93
C VAL A 348 26.02 11.25 25.79
N GLY A 349 27.30 11.40 26.14
CA GLY A 349 28.01 10.38 26.91
C GLY A 349 28.06 9.03 26.18
N GLU A 350 28.04 7.94 26.93
CA GLU A 350 28.15 6.59 26.37
C GLU A 350 26.82 6.00 25.93
N ASP A 351 25.68 6.43 26.49
CA ASP A 351 24.39 5.73 26.34
C ASP A 351 23.13 6.63 26.33
N MET A 352 23.28 7.93 26.07
CA MET A 352 22.15 8.84 25.85
C MET A 352 22.28 9.57 24.51
N GLY A 353 21.20 10.23 24.09
CA GLY A 353 21.18 11.14 22.96
C GLY A 353 19.90 11.96 22.95
N TYR A 354 19.92 13.13 22.31
CA TYR A 354 18.75 13.99 22.18
C TYR A 354 18.54 14.41 20.73
N ILE A 355 17.33 14.89 20.46
CA ILE A 355 16.94 15.52 19.20
C ILE A 355 16.85 17.03 19.45
N GLU A 356 17.58 17.83 18.68
CA GLU A 356 17.57 19.29 18.77
C GLU A 356 16.52 19.89 17.82
N ASP A 357 15.62 20.71 18.35
CA ASP A 357 14.93 21.71 17.54
C ASP A 357 15.94 22.78 17.16
N THR A 358 16.51 22.64 15.98
CA THR A 358 17.59 23.50 15.47
C THR A 358 17.19 24.97 15.30
N GLY A 359 15.89 25.28 15.33
CA GLY A 359 15.38 26.64 15.20
C GLY A 359 15.18 27.34 16.53
N ASN A 360 15.05 26.56 17.61
CA ASN A 360 14.81 27.06 18.97
C ASN A 360 15.93 26.69 19.95
N HIS A 361 16.86 25.82 19.54
CA HIS A 361 18.00 25.32 20.29
C HIS A 361 17.61 24.67 21.63
N ASP A 362 16.52 23.90 21.60
CA ASP A 362 16.02 23.11 22.72
C ASP A 362 15.68 21.67 22.28
N ALA A 363 15.54 20.76 23.25
CA ALA A 363 15.05 19.41 23.05
C ALA A 363 13.57 19.36 23.48
N ARG A 364 12.70 18.97 22.56
CA ARG A 364 11.24 18.97 22.76
C ARG A 364 10.67 17.57 22.82
N THR A 365 9.63 17.35 23.63
CA THR A 365 8.98 16.03 23.73
C THR A 365 8.47 15.55 22.38
N GLU A 366 7.95 16.46 21.55
CA GLU A 366 7.64 16.23 20.13
C GLU A 366 8.82 15.58 19.40
N GLY A 367 9.96 16.27 19.28
CA GLY A 367 11.13 15.79 18.54
C GLY A 367 11.75 14.53 19.10
N MET A 368 11.78 14.40 20.43
CA MET A 368 12.28 13.20 21.10
C MET A 368 11.40 11.99 20.79
N SER A 369 10.07 12.16 20.85
CA SER A 369 9.11 11.10 20.54
C SER A 369 9.09 10.75 19.04
N TYR A 370 9.25 11.74 18.17
CA TYR A 370 9.40 11.55 16.72
C TYR A 370 10.69 10.81 16.39
N GLY A 371 11.80 11.15 17.05
CA GLY A 371 13.07 10.44 16.93
C GLY A 371 12.94 8.98 17.33
N MET A 372 12.25 8.68 18.43
CA MET A 372 11.94 7.30 18.84
C MET A 372 11.09 6.57 17.80
N MET A 373 10.06 7.22 17.26
CA MET A 373 9.23 6.63 16.20
C MET A 373 10.06 6.31 14.94
N ALA A 374 10.89 7.24 14.49
CA ALA A 374 11.80 7.02 13.36
C ALA A 374 12.73 5.83 13.62
N CYS A 375 13.35 5.77 14.81
CA CYS A 375 14.25 4.69 15.18
C CYS A 375 13.55 3.33 15.14
N VAL A 376 12.36 3.21 15.73
CA VAL A 376 11.65 1.92 15.79
C VAL A 376 11.09 1.48 14.45
N GLN A 377 10.72 2.40 13.54
CA GLN A 377 10.32 2.06 12.18
C GLN A 377 11.51 1.55 11.34
N LEU A 378 12.70 2.12 11.56
CA LEU A 378 13.91 1.82 10.79
C LEU A 378 14.85 0.78 11.44
N ASP A 379 14.46 0.15 12.55
CA ASP A 379 15.25 -0.85 13.31
C ASP A 379 16.48 -0.34 14.07
N HIS A 380 16.54 0.95 14.40
CA HIS A 380 17.68 1.56 15.08
C HIS A 380 17.51 1.52 16.60
N LYS A 381 17.64 0.32 17.19
CA LYS A 381 17.42 0.09 18.62
C LYS A 381 18.37 0.89 19.53
N GLU A 382 19.64 1.04 19.15
CA GLU A 382 20.62 1.74 19.98
C GLU A 382 20.25 3.22 20.13
N GLU A 383 19.92 3.88 19.03
CA GLU A 383 19.49 5.28 18.97
C GLU A 383 18.15 5.46 19.69
N PHE A 384 17.22 4.53 19.52
CA PHE A 384 15.96 4.50 20.27
C PHE A 384 16.22 4.52 21.79
N ASP A 385 17.06 3.61 22.28
CA ASP A 385 17.35 3.48 23.70
C ASP A 385 18.09 4.71 24.26
N ARG A 386 18.98 5.31 23.46
CA ARG A 386 19.69 6.55 23.81
C ARG A 386 18.74 7.73 23.96
N ILE A 387 17.83 7.91 23.00
CA ILE A 387 16.81 8.97 23.02
C ILE A 387 15.88 8.76 24.20
N TRP A 388 15.36 7.54 24.36
CA TRP A 388 14.46 7.22 25.47
C TRP A 388 15.11 7.43 26.84
N LYS A 389 16.37 7.00 27.01
CA LYS A 389 17.10 7.21 28.25
C LYS A 389 17.28 8.69 28.57
N TRP A 390 17.61 9.53 27.58
CA TRP A 390 17.71 10.97 27.79
C TRP A 390 16.34 11.57 28.19
N THR A 391 15.28 11.18 27.49
CA THR A 391 13.90 11.60 27.77
C THR A 391 13.50 11.31 29.22
N VAL A 392 13.67 10.07 29.69
CA VAL A 392 13.30 9.71 31.07
C VAL A 392 14.21 10.42 32.09
N THR A 393 15.50 10.59 31.77
CA THR A 393 16.46 11.22 32.70
C THR A 393 16.17 12.71 32.90
N TYR A 394 15.85 13.43 31.83
CA TYR A 394 15.81 14.90 31.86
C TYR A 394 14.42 15.50 31.69
N MET A 395 13.49 14.82 31.01
CA MET A 395 12.16 15.37 30.72
C MET A 395 11.10 14.85 31.69
N TYR A 396 11.15 13.56 32.05
CA TYR A 396 10.15 12.97 32.94
C TYR A 396 10.07 13.71 34.29
N MET A 397 8.84 13.97 34.74
CA MET A 397 8.56 14.68 35.98
C MET A 397 8.09 13.67 37.04
N GLU A 398 8.91 13.44 38.06
CA GLU A 398 8.56 12.53 39.17
C GLU A 398 7.65 13.19 40.21
N GLU A 399 7.72 14.52 40.34
CA GLU A 399 7.03 15.30 41.35
C GLU A 399 6.42 16.59 40.74
N GLY A 400 5.49 17.21 41.48
CA GLY A 400 4.83 18.45 41.07
C GLY A 400 3.46 18.24 40.43
N GLU A 401 2.86 19.32 39.94
CA GLU A 401 1.48 19.32 39.41
C GLU A 401 1.32 18.42 38.19
N ASN A 402 2.38 18.24 37.38
CA ASN A 402 2.39 17.43 36.18
C ASN A 402 3.21 16.13 36.34
N ALA A 403 3.37 15.64 37.59
CA ALA A 403 4.08 14.40 37.86
C ALA A 403 3.48 13.22 37.07
N GLY A 404 4.31 12.45 36.38
CA GLY A 404 3.88 11.38 35.47
C GLY A 404 3.90 11.76 33.99
N TYR A 405 4.04 13.05 33.67
CA TYR A 405 4.25 13.54 32.31
C TYR A 405 5.71 13.98 32.07
N PHE A 406 5.99 14.47 30.86
CA PHE A 406 7.32 14.94 30.44
C PHE A 406 7.30 16.46 30.25
N ALA A 407 8.33 17.14 30.74
CA ALA A 407 8.51 18.57 30.49
C ALA A 407 8.70 18.79 28.98
N TRP A 408 7.82 19.58 28.35
CA TRP A 408 7.74 19.66 26.89
C TRP A 408 9.00 20.21 26.22
N SER A 409 9.81 21.01 26.95
CA SER A 409 11.05 21.60 26.46
C SER A 409 12.14 21.60 27.53
N CYS A 410 13.33 21.18 27.14
CA CYS A 410 14.57 21.22 27.91
C CYS A 410 15.70 21.84 27.08
N GLN A 411 16.65 22.49 27.74
CA GLN A 411 17.94 22.81 27.13
C GLN A 411 18.69 21.51 26.75
N PRO A 412 19.64 21.56 25.80
CA PRO A 412 20.46 20.41 25.42
C PRO A 412 21.22 19.74 26.58
N ASP A 413 21.48 20.48 27.67
CA ASP A 413 22.10 19.96 28.89
C ASP A 413 21.11 19.24 29.85
N GLY A 414 19.83 19.18 29.49
CA GLY A 414 18.77 18.55 30.25
C GLY A 414 18.02 19.49 31.21
N THR A 415 18.40 20.78 31.29
CA THR A 415 17.70 21.76 32.12
C THR A 415 16.30 22.05 31.56
N LYS A 416 15.25 21.76 32.33
CA LYS A 416 13.85 22.02 31.92
C LYS A 416 13.58 23.51 31.69
N ASN A 417 13.09 23.88 30.51
CA ASN A 417 12.62 25.23 30.20
C ASN A 417 11.21 25.48 30.74
N SER A 418 10.41 24.42 30.86
CA SER A 418 9.04 24.43 31.35
C SER A 418 8.76 23.19 32.20
N MET A 419 7.76 23.29 33.09
CA MET A 419 7.22 22.16 33.85
C MET A 419 5.86 21.69 33.30
N GLY A 420 5.41 22.22 32.17
CA GLY A 420 4.23 21.75 31.46
C GLY A 420 4.58 20.65 30.45
N PRO A 421 3.66 19.74 30.12
CA PRO A 421 3.82 18.77 29.03
C PRO A 421 3.16 19.24 27.72
N ALA A 422 3.38 18.48 26.65
CA ALA A 422 2.79 18.67 25.32
C ALA A 422 2.25 17.30 24.83
N PRO A 423 0.92 17.08 24.85
CA PRO A 423 0.30 15.75 24.72
C PRO A 423 0.62 14.95 23.46
N ASP A 424 0.97 15.62 22.36
CA ASP A 424 1.47 15.01 21.13
C ASP A 424 2.77 14.22 21.35
N GLY A 425 3.64 14.72 22.23
CA GLY A 425 4.84 14.01 22.65
C GLY A 425 4.49 12.72 23.42
N GLU A 426 3.58 12.79 24.38
CA GLU A 426 3.17 11.63 25.18
C GLU A 426 2.54 10.51 24.35
N GLU A 427 1.66 10.82 23.37
CA GLU A 427 1.04 9.79 22.53
C GLU A 427 2.05 9.14 21.56
N TYR A 428 2.99 9.90 21.00
CA TYR A 428 4.07 9.33 20.20
C TYR A 428 5.05 8.50 21.04
N PHE A 429 5.38 8.92 22.27
CA PHE A 429 6.19 8.10 23.18
C PHE A 429 5.51 6.77 23.46
N ALA A 430 4.22 6.80 23.83
CA ALA A 430 3.47 5.58 24.11
C ALA A 430 3.45 4.64 22.89
N MET A 431 3.18 5.16 21.69
CA MET A 431 3.14 4.35 20.48
C MET A 431 4.51 3.78 20.11
N ALA A 432 5.56 4.60 20.11
CA ALA A 432 6.92 4.17 19.79
C ALA A 432 7.42 3.10 20.78
N LEU A 433 7.06 3.21 22.07
CA LEU A 433 7.37 2.20 23.09
C LEU A 433 6.61 0.89 22.88
N PHE A 434 5.33 0.93 22.47
CA PHE A 434 4.61 -0.30 22.10
C PHE A 434 5.25 -0.99 20.90
N PHE A 435 5.57 -0.24 19.83
CA PHE A 435 6.29 -0.81 18.68
C PHE A 435 7.66 -1.36 19.08
N ALA A 436 8.39 -0.70 19.97
CA ALA A 436 9.70 -1.18 20.45
C ALA A 436 9.55 -2.50 21.22
N SER A 437 8.51 -2.62 22.05
CA SER A 437 8.18 -3.88 22.73
C SER A 437 7.86 -5.00 21.75
N HIS A 438 7.02 -4.76 20.73
CA HIS A 438 6.67 -5.80 19.77
C HIS A 438 7.83 -6.18 18.84
N ARG A 439 8.67 -5.21 18.46
CA ARG A 439 9.80 -5.42 17.55
C ARG A 439 11.00 -6.07 18.24
N TRP A 440 11.35 -5.61 19.44
CA TRP A 440 12.59 -5.98 20.12
C TRP A 440 12.40 -6.73 21.45
N GLY A 441 11.16 -6.80 21.96
CA GLY A 441 10.86 -7.31 23.29
C GLY A 441 11.16 -6.30 24.39
N ASP A 442 10.54 -6.49 25.56
CA ASP A 442 10.78 -5.65 26.74
C ASP A 442 12.12 -5.98 27.41
N GLY A 443 12.86 -4.93 27.78
CA GLY A 443 14.02 -4.99 28.67
C GLY A 443 13.65 -4.77 30.14
N GLU A 444 14.61 -4.31 30.94
CA GLU A 444 14.43 -4.01 32.37
C GLU A 444 14.40 -2.49 32.64
N GLY A 445 13.81 -2.09 33.77
CA GLY A 445 13.82 -0.72 34.25
C GLY A 445 13.12 0.25 33.28
N ILE A 446 13.85 1.25 32.77
CA ILE A 446 13.30 2.19 31.79
C ILE A 446 13.06 1.52 30.43
N PHE A 447 13.73 0.41 30.11
CA PHE A 447 13.59 -0.30 28.83
C PHE A 447 12.50 -1.37 28.85
N ALA A 448 11.70 -1.46 29.93
CA ALA A 448 10.46 -2.23 29.93
C ALA A 448 9.38 -1.47 29.14
N TYR A 449 9.52 -1.45 27.81
CA TYR A 449 8.85 -0.50 26.93
C TYR A 449 7.33 -0.55 27.04
N SER A 450 6.71 -1.74 26.97
CA SER A 450 5.24 -1.86 27.06
C SER A 450 4.69 -1.37 28.41
N SER A 451 5.46 -1.57 29.49
CA SER A 451 5.09 -1.11 30.83
C SER A 451 5.16 0.41 30.95
N TRP A 452 6.15 1.04 30.32
CA TRP A 452 6.23 2.49 30.25
C TRP A 452 5.16 3.10 29.35
N ALA A 453 4.84 2.49 28.21
CA ALA A 453 3.75 2.94 27.35
C ALA A 453 2.42 2.98 28.12
N LYS A 454 2.07 1.89 28.82
CA LYS A 454 0.87 1.83 29.68
C LYS A 454 0.90 2.85 30.80
N LYS A 455 2.05 3.06 31.44
CA LYS A 455 2.21 4.06 32.50
C LYS A 455 1.93 5.49 32.00
N ILE A 456 2.40 5.82 30.79
CA ILE A 456 2.14 7.13 30.16
C ILE A 456 0.65 7.26 29.87
N LEU A 457 0.05 6.29 29.18
CA LEU A 457 -1.38 6.33 28.83
C LEU A 457 -2.30 6.40 30.07
N GLN A 458 -1.94 5.71 31.15
CA GLN A 458 -2.66 5.80 32.40
C GLN A 458 -2.62 7.21 33.00
N ALA A 459 -1.47 7.90 32.94
CA ALA A 459 -1.37 9.30 33.33
C ALA A 459 -2.25 10.18 32.42
N CYS A 460 -2.18 9.99 31.10
CA CYS A 460 -2.95 10.78 30.12
C CYS A 460 -4.47 10.79 30.40
N ILE A 461 -5.04 9.69 30.90
CA ILE A 461 -6.48 9.56 31.19
C ILE A 461 -6.82 10.00 32.62
N TYR A 462 -5.99 9.66 33.61
CA TYR A 462 -6.37 9.75 35.03
C TYR A 462 -5.62 10.81 35.83
N HIS A 463 -4.62 11.49 35.25
CA HIS A 463 -3.83 12.47 35.98
C HIS A 463 -4.70 13.55 36.63
N GLY A 464 -4.36 13.85 37.88
CA GLY A 464 -5.02 14.86 38.68
C GLY A 464 -6.40 14.48 39.23
N ALA A 465 -7.06 13.38 38.85
CA ALA A 465 -8.40 13.06 39.37
C ALA A 465 -8.44 13.02 40.93
N PRO A 466 -9.30 13.80 41.60
CA PRO A 466 -10.49 14.52 41.11
C PRO A 466 -10.31 15.97 40.58
N ALA A 467 -9.11 16.54 40.55
CA ALA A 467 -8.78 17.82 39.89
C ALA A 467 -8.34 17.59 38.42
N ASN A 468 -9.22 17.90 37.46
CA ASN A 468 -9.07 17.48 36.06
C ASN A 468 -7.85 18.09 35.33
N LYS A 469 -6.72 17.36 35.31
CA LYS A 469 -5.46 17.66 34.59
C LYS A 469 -5.04 16.48 33.71
N ALA A 470 -6.02 15.74 33.19
CA ALA A 470 -5.81 14.72 32.18
C ALA A 470 -5.46 15.39 30.83
N MET A 471 -4.77 14.66 29.96
CA MET A 471 -4.48 15.08 28.58
C MET A 471 -5.66 14.82 27.65
N TRP A 472 -6.60 13.96 28.05
CA TRP A 472 -7.89 13.81 27.37
C TRP A 472 -9.01 14.38 28.23
N ASN A 473 -9.95 15.05 27.56
CA ASN A 473 -11.23 15.32 28.17
C ASN A 473 -12.04 14.02 28.23
N ARG A 474 -12.33 13.57 29.45
CA ARG A 474 -13.02 12.29 29.71
C ARG A 474 -14.49 12.27 29.31
N ASP A 475 -15.12 13.43 29.13
CA ASP A 475 -16.52 13.52 28.74
C ASP A 475 -16.68 13.36 27.22
N ASN A 476 -15.81 14.02 26.43
CA ASN A 476 -15.89 13.99 24.97
C ASN A 476 -14.82 13.11 24.29
N HIS A 477 -13.88 12.54 25.05
CA HIS A 477 -12.80 11.66 24.57
C HIS A 477 -11.83 12.33 23.59
N LEU A 478 -11.78 13.66 23.55
CA LEU A 478 -10.82 14.40 22.73
C LEU A 478 -9.54 14.66 23.53
N ILE A 479 -8.39 14.51 22.86
CA ILE A 479 -7.13 15.03 23.37
C ILE A 479 -7.25 16.55 23.56
N LEU A 480 -6.45 17.10 24.47
CA LEU A 480 -6.40 18.52 24.78
C LEU A 480 -5.08 19.10 24.27
N PHE A 481 -5.05 20.41 23.99
CA PHE A 481 -3.81 21.09 23.65
C PHE A 481 -2.78 21.00 24.78
N VAL A 482 -3.21 21.21 26.03
CA VAL A 482 -2.42 20.97 27.25
C VAL A 482 -3.34 20.44 28.36
N PRO A 483 -2.80 19.77 29.40
CA PRO A 483 -3.63 19.20 30.45
C PRO A 483 -4.64 20.17 31.08
N GLY A 484 -5.93 19.80 30.97
CA GLY A 484 -7.05 20.54 31.56
C GLY A 484 -7.49 21.81 30.82
N CYS A 485 -6.96 22.13 29.64
CA CYS A 485 -7.48 23.24 28.84
C CYS A 485 -8.84 22.90 28.17
N PRO A 486 -9.71 23.89 27.90
CA PRO A 486 -11.05 23.65 27.35
C PRO A 486 -11.10 23.64 25.80
N PHE A 487 -9.99 23.35 25.12
CA PHE A 487 -9.86 23.33 23.66
C PHE A 487 -8.77 22.32 23.23
N THR A 488 -8.61 22.07 21.94
CA THR A 488 -7.65 21.10 21.38
C THR A 488 -6.85 21.68 20.20
N ASP A 489 -5.94 20.86 19.68
CA ASP A 489 -5.17 21.08 18.46
C ASP A 489 -5.52 19.94 17.47
N PRO A 490 -6.06 20.22 16.26
CA PRO A 490 -6.39 19.19 15.28
C PRO A 490 -5.23 18.26 14.91
N SER A 491 -4.00 18.76 14.93
CA SER A 491 -2.82 17.97 14.58
C SER A 491 -2.45 16.90 15.62
N TYR A 492 -3.00 17.00 16.83
CA TYR A 492 -2.78 16.02 17.91
C TYR A 492 -3.76 14.85 17.84
N HIS A 493 -4.72 14.87 16.93
CA HIS A 493 -5.70 13.78 16.81
C HIS A 493 -5.13 12.63 15.96
N LEU A 494 -4.72 11.55 16.63
CA LEU A 494 -4.15 10.34 16.03
C LEU A 494 -5.08 9.13 16.23
N PRO A 495 -6.27 9.09 15.59
CA PRO A 495 -7.22 8.00 15.79
C PRO A 495 -6.63 6.62 15.49
N HIS A 496 -5.71 6.53 14.52
CA HIS A 496 -4.95 5.32 14.23
C HIS A 496 -4.07 4.87 15.40
N PHE A 497 -3.50 5.77 16.19
CA PHE A 497 -2.79 5.38 17.41
C PHE A 497 -3.76 4.88 18.48
N TYR A 498 -4.92 5.52 18.60
CA TYR A 498 -5.91 5.19 19.62
C TYR A 498 -6.53 3.80 19.38
N GLU A 499 -6.68 3.38 18.13
CA GLU A 499 -7.06 2.00 17.78
C GLU A 499 -6.06 0.99 18.36
N LEU A 500 -4.77 1.27 18.25
CA LEU A 500 -3.71 0.41 18.76
C LEU A 500 -3.58 0.49 20.29
N PHE A 501 -3.77 1.67 20.89
CA PHE A 501 -3.88 1.81 22.34
C PHE A 501 -5.05 0.99 22.88
N ALA A 502 -6.19 0.93 22.18
CA ALA A 502 -7.30 0.08 22.57
C ALA A 502 -6.93 -1.41 22.54
N LEU A 503 -5.99 -1.84 21.71
CA LEU A 503 -5.51 -3.21 21.69
C LEU A 503 -4.57 -3.52 22.84
N TRP A 504 -3.68 -2.59 23.19
CA TRP A 504 -2.50 -2.87 24.02
C TRP A 504 -2.56 -2.26 25.44
N ASP A 505 -3.38 -1.24 25.67
CA ASP A 505 -3.76 -0.75 27.00
C ASP A 505 -5.10 -1.36 27.42
N GLU A 506 -5.05 -2.66 27.76
CA GLU A 506 -6.24 -3.49 28.00
C GLU A 506 -7.19 -2.91 29.06
N ASP A 507 -6.66 -2.27 30.10
CA ASP A 507 -7.42 -1.70 31.20
C ASP A 507 -8.27 -0.49 30.78
N ASN A 508 -7.86 0.22 29.72
CA ASN A 508 -8.54 1.41 29.19
C ASN A 508 -9.06 1.22 27.76
N ARG A 509 -9.18 -0.03 27.29
CA ARG A 509 -9.61 -0.37 25.92
C ARG A 509 -10.85 0.40 25.46
N GLU A 510 -11.89 0.45 26.28
CA GLU A 510 -13.15 1.13 25.92
C GLU A 510 -12.97 2.64 25.75
N PHE A 511 -12.12 3.25 26.57
CA PHE A 511 -11.80 4.67 26.47
C PHE A 511 -11.12 4.99 25.13
N TRP A 512 -10.11 4.20 24.76
CA TRP A 512 -9.36 4.39 23.53
C TRP A 512 -10.19 4.12 22.27
N GLN A 513 -11.10 3.13 22.29
CA GLN A 513 -12.07 2.92 21.20
C GLN A 513 -12.93 4.16 20.96
N LYS A 514 -13.44 4.78 22.04
CA LYS A 514 -14.21 6.03 21.95
C LYS A 514 -13.36 7.22 21.53
N ALA A 515 -12.12 7.30 21.98
CA ALA A 515 -11.20 8.38 21.58
C ALA A 515 -10.85 8.32 20.08
N ALA A 516 -10.69 7.11 19.52
CA ALA A 516 -10.50 6.91 18.07
C ALA A 516 -11.69 7.43 17.27
N GLU A 517 -12.92 7.01 17.64
CA GLU A 517 -14.15 7.46 17.01
C GLU A 517 -14.36 8.97 17.14
N ALA A 518 -14.25 9.51 18.36
CA ALA A 518 -14.43 10.93 18.64
C ALA A 518 -13.42 11.81 17.88
N SER A 519 -12.18 11.35 17.72
CA SER A 519 -11.16 12.09 16.98
C SER A 519 -11.43 12.10 15.48
N ARG A 520 -11.88 10.98 14.87
CA ARG A 520 -12.29 10.98 13.46
C ARG A 520 -13.49 11.92 13.22
N GLU A 521 -14.47 11.91 14.11
CA GLU A 521 -15.60 12.86 14.04
C GLU A 521 -15.19 14.31 14.25
N TYR A 522 -14.21 14.56 15.11
CA TYR A 522 -13.71 15.89 15.39
C TYR A 522 -12.98 16.48 14.18
N LEU A 523 -12.10 15.70 13.54
CA LEU A 523 -11.36 16.13 12.35
C LEU A 523 -12.29 16.53 11.20
N GLN A 524 -13.41 15.82 11.01
CA GLN A 524 -14.47 16.21 10.06
C GLN A 524 -15.06 17.60 10.32
N LYS A 525 -15.10 18.05 11.58
CA LYS A 525 -15.63 19.38 11.97
C LYS A 525 -14.56 20.46 11.88
N ALA A 526 -13.33 20.10 12.24
CA ALA A 526 -12.19 21.02 12.26
C ALA A 526 -11.78 21.45 10.85
N CYS A 527 -11.70 20.49 9.93
CA CYS A 527 -11.34 20.72 8.54
C CYS A 527 -12.42 21.45 7.74
N ASP A 528 -12.00 22.34 6.84
CA ASP A 528 -12.88 22.98 5.88
C ASP A 528 -13.13 22.05 4.67
N PRO A 529 -14.39 21.74 4.32
CA PRO A 529 -14.71 20.74 3.31
C PRO A 529 -14.36 21.16 1.86
N VAL A 530 -13.98 22.42 1.63
CA VAL A 530 -13.61 22.93 0.30
C VAL A 530 -12.10 22.96 0.13
N THR A 531 -11.36 23.31 1.17
CA THR A 531 -9.90 23.48 1.12
C THR A 531 -9.13 22.32 1.74
N GLY A 532 -9.78 21.54 2.61
CA GLY A 532 -9.15 20.54 3.48
C GLY A 532 -8.30 21.11 4.61
N LEU A 533 -8.34 22.43 4.85
CA LEU A 533 -7.49 23.08 5.85
C LEU A 533 -8.18 23.11 7.23
N CYS A 534 -7.39 23.05 8.29
CA CYS A 534 -7.81 23.31 9.67
C CYS A 534 -6.94 24.40 10.32
N ALA A 535 -7.38 24.93 11.47
CA ALA A 535 -6.58 25.85 12.27
C ALA A 535 -5.52 25.09 13.10
N GLU A 536 -4.51 25.79 13.65
CA GLU A 536 -3.58 25.18 14.62
C GLU A 536 -4.33 24.83 15.90
N TYR A 537 -5.03 25.79 16.52
CA TYR A 537 -5.87 25.54 17.70
C TYR A 537 -7.35 25.67 17.35
N ALA A 538 -8.16 24.79 17.92
CA ALA A 538 -9.59 24.76 17.68
C ALA A 538 -10.40 24.34 18.91
N GLU A 539 -11.61 24.89 18.99
CA GLU A 539 -12.61 24.51 19.98
C GLU A 539 -13.08 23.07 19.73
N PHE A 540 -13.68 22.40 20.71
CA PHE A 540 -14.17 21.01 20.55
C PHE A 540 -15.25 20.83 19.46
N ASP A 541 -15.85 21.91 18.95
CA ASP A 541 -16.78 21.88 17.83
C ASP A 541 -16.11 22.06 16.45
N GLY A 542 -14.77 22.17 16.42
CA GLY A 542 -13.97 22.34 15.21
C GLY A 542 -13.85 23.78 14.71
N THR A 543 -14.41 24.76 15.42
CA THR A 543 -14.21 26.18 15.09
C THR A 543 -12.80 26.65 15.53
N PRO A 544 -12.14 27.52 14.75
CA PRO A 544 -10.83 28.04 15.13
C PRO A 544 -10.84 28.74 16.49
N HIS A 545 -9.82 28.49 17.31
CA HIS A 545 -9.69 29.10 18.63
C HIS A 545 -9.18 30.53 18.51
N LEU A 546 -10.10 31.50 18.55
CA LEU A 546 -9.82 32.92 18.26
C LEU A 546 -9.01 33.65 19.34
N ARG A 547 -8.71 33.02 20.48
CA ARG A 547 -7.92 33.69 21.52
C ARG A 547 -6.44 33.65 21.15
N THR A 548 -5.77 34.76 21.39
CA THR A 548 -4.31 34.85 21.24
C THR A 548 -3.61 34.07 22.35
N GLN A 549 -2.35 33.67 22.13
CA GLN A 549 -1.54 33.02 23.16
C GLN A 549 -1.48 33.90 24.44
N ALA A 550 -1.41 35.22 24.28
CA ALA A 550 -1.52 36.21 25.35
C ALA A 550 -2.78 36.06 26.23
N GLU A 551 -3.91 35.62 25.67
CA GLU A 551 -5.16 35.39 26.38
C GLU A 551 -5.27 33.99 26.99
N ILE A 552 -4.40 33.06 26.59
CA ILE A 552 -4.32 31.67 27.08
C ILE A 552 -3.34 31.56 28.26
N ASP A 553 -2.15 32.15 28.15
CA ASP A 553 -1.07 32.03 29.15
C ASP A 553 -0.40 33.35 29.54
N GLY A 554 -0.87 34.49 29.04
CA GLY A 554 -0.27 35.81 29.30
C GLY A 554 0.94 36.15 28.42
N GLY A 555 1.21 35.34 27.39
CA GLY A 555 2.33 35.45 26.45
C GLY A 555 2.14 36.38 25.24
N ASN A 556 2.70 35.96 24.11
CA ASN A 556 2.86 36.74 22.87
C ASN A 556 1.50 36.93 22.15
N PRO A 557 1.23 38.06 21.46
CA PRO A 557 0.03 38.26 20.63
C PRO A 557 -0.07 37.33 19.37
N TYR A 558 0.64 36.20 19.34
CA TYR A 558 0.52 35.23 18.25
C TYR A 558 -0.87 34.60 18.22
N ARG A 559 -1.34 34.42 16.99
CA ARG A 559 -2.61 33.79 16.62
C ARG A 559 -2.36 32.32 16.27
N HIS A 560 -3.32 31.47 16.60
CA HIS A 560 -3.33 30.04 16.29
C HIS A 560 -4.65 29.60 15.62
N ASP A 561 -5.50 30.56 15.24
CA ASP A 561 -6.79 30.32 14.59
C ASP A 561 -6.69 30.13 13.06
N TRP A 562 -5.48 30.05 12.52
CA TRP A 562 -5.19 29.90 11.09
C TRP A 562 -4.49 28.56 10.79
N PHE A 563 -4.39 28.21 9.50
CA PHE A 563 -3.59 27.10 9.03
C PHE A 563 -2.11 27.50 9.01
N TYR A 564 -1.33 26.91 9.91
CA TYR A 564 0.11 27.08 9.99
C TYR A 564 0.80 25.80 10.50
N SER A 565 1.94 25.92 11.17
CA SER A 565 2.92 24.84 11.29
C SER A 565 2.36 23.56 11.91
N ASP A 566 1.56 23.67 12.95
CA ASP A 566 0.98 22.50 13.62
C ASP A 566 -0.02 21.78 12.71
N SER A 567 -0.90 22.57 12.06
CA SER A 567 -1.96 22.08 11.17
C SER A 567 -1.48 21.28 9.96
N TYR A 568 -0.21 21.41 9.57
CA TYR A 568 0.36 20.67 8.43
C TYR A 568 0.22 19.16 8.64
N ARG A 569 0.44 18.68 9.87
CA ARG A 569 0.40 17.25 10.22
C ARG A 569 -0.98 16.65 10.06
N THR A 570 -2.06 17.44 10.19
CA THR A 570 -3.43 16.93 10.16
C THR A 570 -3.72 16.11 8.91
N ALA A 571 -3.31 16.59 7.72
CA ALA A 571 -3.52 15.85 6.47
C ALA A 571 -2.67 14.56 6.42
N GLY A 572 -1.44 14.60 6.93
CA GLY A 572 -0.58 13.41 7.08
C GLY A 572 -1.21 12.37 8.02
N ASN A 573 -1.71 12.80 9.18
CA ASN A 573 -2.37 11.93 10.16
C ASN A 573 -3.63 11.26 9.58
N VAL A 574 -4.45 12.02 8.84
CA VAL A 574 -5.63 11.47 8.14
C VAL A 574 -5.21 10.47 7.07
N SER A 575 -4.10 10.75 6.36
CA SER A 575 -3.54 9.85 5.34
C SER A 575 -3.02 8.55 5.95
N LEU A 576 -2.36 8.60 7.10
CA LEU A 576 -1.86 7.42 7.80
C LEU A 576 -3.00 6.60 8.43
N ASP A 577 -4.04 7.26 8.98
CA ASP A 577 -5.27 6.57 9.43
C ASP A 577 -6.00 5.89 8.27
N ALA A 578 -6.08 6.56 7.11
CA ALA A 578 -6.59 5.92 5.91
C ALA A 578 -5.73 4.72 5.51
N ARG A 579 -4.40 4.84 5.64
CA ARG A 579 -3.45 3.82 5.22
C ARG A 579 -3.49 2.55 6.06
N TRP A 580 -3.53 2.65 7.38
CA TRP A 580 -3.40 1.48 8.28
C TRP A 580 -4.69 0.68 8.50
N PHE A 581 -5.78 1.23 8.02
CA PHE A 581 -6.98 1.15 8.82
C PHE A 581 -8.20 1.36 7.90
N GLY A 582 -8.10 2.23 6.90
CA GLY A 582 -9.02 2.27 5.77
C GLY A 582 -9.50 3.68 5.45
N ALA A 583 -9.56 3.98 4.15
CA ALA A 583 -10.12 5.22 3.63
C ALA A 583 -11.65 5.14 3.57
N ASP A 584 -12.33 6.18 4.04
CA ASP A 584 -13.76 6.40 3.82
C ASP A 584 -13.98 7.60 2.89
N ALA A 585 -15.22 7.81 2.46
CA ALA A 585 -15.57 8.87 1.51
C ALA A 585 -15.20 10.28 2.01
N TRP A 586 -15.20 10.53 3.34
CA TRP A 586 -14.76 11.82 3.85
C TRP A 586 -13.25 11.96 3.70
N LYS A 587 -12.45 10.97 4.11
CA LYS A 587 -10.99 11.01 3.97
C LYS A 587 -10.56 11.21 2.51
N GLU A 588 -11.19 10.48 1.58
CA GLU A 588 -10.93 10.63 0.15
C GLU A 588 -11.19 12.06 -0.34
N SER A 589 -12.35 12.62 0.00
CA SER A 589 -12.73 13.98 -0.40
C SER A 589 -11.86 15.05 0.23
N GLU A 590 -11.54 14.90 1.52
CA GLU A 590 -10.74 15.81 2.33
C GLU A 590 -9.31 15.93 1.79
N LEU A 591 -8.63 14.79 1.61
CA LEU A 591 -7.26 14.73 1.11
C LEU A 591 -7.15 15.22 -0.35
N ALA A 592 -8.17 14.93 -1.17
CA ALA A 592 -8.26 15.47 -2.53
C ALA A 592 -8.43 16.99 -2.54
N ALA A 593 -9.29 17.55 -1.66
CA ALA A 593 -9.48 18.99 -1.52
C ALA A 593 -8.18 19.69 -1.08
N TYR A 594 -7.48 19.11 -0.10
CA TYR A 594 -6.19 19.60 0.39
C TYR A 594 -5.13 19.69 -0.71
N GLN A 595 -4.89 18.59 -1.45
CA GLN A 595 -3.95 18.59 -2.58
C GLN A 595 -4.35 19.58 -3.68
N LYS A 596 -5.64 19.67 -3.99
CA LYS A 596 -6.19 20.59 -4.99
C LYS A 596 -6.06 22.05 -4.58
N PHE A 597 -6.19 22.36 -3.28
CA PHE A 597 -5.97 23.70 -2.75
C PHE A 597 -4.53 24.14 -3.01
N PHE A 598 -3.55 23.32 -2.64
CA PHE A 598 -2.14 23.68 -2.78
C PHE A 598 -1.65 23.71 -4.22
N LEU A 599 -2.31 23.02 -5.16
CA LEU A 599 -1.95 23.11 -6.58
C LEU A 599 -2.08 24.54 -7.12
N LYS A 600 -2.99 25.33 -6.54
CA LYS A 600 -3.19 26.74 -6.89
C LYS A 600 -2.20 27.70 -6.21
N HIS A 601 -1.45 27.21 -5.23
CA HIS A 601 -0.60 28.01 -4.35
C HIS A 601 0.88 27.60 -4.37
N GLU A 602 1.23 26.60 -5.18
CA GLU A 602 2.61 26.24 -5.43
C GLU A 602 3.28 27.22 -6.43
N PRO A 603 4.62 27.43 -6.39
CA PRO A 603 5.61 26.73 -5.56
C PRO A 603 5.87 27.40 -4.21
N VAL A 604 5.19 28.50 -3.86
CA VAL A 604 5.46 29.28 -2.63
C VAL A 604 4.25 29.27 -1.71
N PHE A 605 4.36 28.56 -0.60
CA PHE A 605 3.26 28.43 0.36
C PHE A 605 3.19 29.62 1.33
N GLY A 606 1.98 30.18 1.47
CA GLY A 606 1.63 31.25 2.39
C GLY A 606 1.09 30.77 3.74
N ILE A 607 0.47 31.70 4.45
CA ILE A 607 -0.37 31.46 5.63
C ILE A 607 -1.82 31.57 5.16
N TYR A 608 -2.71 30.72 5.67
CA TYR A 608 -4.10 30.68 5.21
C TYR A 608 -5.08 30.64 6.39
N GLU A 609 -6.19 31.34 6.26
CA GLU A 609 -7.39 31.00 7.04
C GLU A 609 -7.91 29.64 6.57
N LYS A 610 -8.67 28.92 7.40
CA LYS A 610 -9.15 27.57 7.02
C LYS A 610 -10.03 27.57 5.76
N ASP A 611 -10.73 28.66 5.49
CA ASP A 611 -11.53 28.86 4.27
C ASP A 611 -10.70 29.18 3.01
N GLY A 612 -9.37 29.20 3.13
CA GLY A 612 -8.43 29.41 2.04
C GLY A 612 -8.08 30.88 1.76
N ARG A 613 -8.58 31.84 2.56
CA ARG A 613 -8.13 33.24 2.44
C ARG A 613 -6.65 33.33 2.80
N VAL A 614 -5.87 33.95 1.91
CA VAL A 614 -4.43 34.18 2.11
C VAL A 614 -4.20 35.27 3.15
N ILE A 615 -3.33 34.99 4.11
CA ILE A 615 -2.82 35.92 5.11
C ILE A 615 -1.41 36.36 4.68
N GLU A 616 -1.05 37.61 4.95
CA GLU A 616 0.30 38.13 4.67
C GLU A 616 1.35 37.31 5.44
N GLY A 617 2.27 36.70 4.71
CA GLY A 617 3.34 35.88 5.27
C GLY A 617 3.67 34.67 4.40
N GLN A 618 4.62 33.87 4.86
CA GLN A 618 5.02 32.60 4.24
C GLN A 618 5.00 31.48 5.26
N ALA A 619 4.80 30.25 4.79
CA ALA A 619 4.97 29.04 5.59
C ALA A 619 6.38 29.04 6.20
N LEU A 620 6.48 28.90 7.53
CA LEU A 620 7.78 28.78 8.21
C LEU A 620 8.51 27.50 7.79
N HIS A 621 7.73 26.43 7.57
CA HIS A 621 8.19 25.07 7.25
C HIS A 621 7.61 24.59 5.91
N PRO A 622 8.05 25.18 4.78
CA PRO A 622 7.47 24.89 3.47
C PRO A 622 7.81 23.49 2.94
N VAL A 623 8.91 22.87 3.38
CA VAL A 623 9.27 21.50 3.00
C VAL A 623 8.44 20.49 3.81
N GLY A 624 8.20 20.76 5.09
CA GLY A 624 7.28 19.98 5.91
C GLY A 624 5.83 20.03 5.39
N LEU A 625 5.36 21.22 5.01
CA LEU A 625 4.06 21.37 4.34
C LEU A 625 4.01 20.58 3.03
N LEU A 626 5.04 20.67 2.18
CA LEU A 626 5.11 19.88 0.95
C LEU A 626 5.05 18.38 1.22
N ALA A 627 5.78 17.90 2.23
CA ALA A 627 5.80 16.49 2.62
C ALA A 627 4.40 15.97 3.00
N THR A 628 3.67 16.71 3.83
CA THR A 628 2.30 16.33 4.24
C THR A 628 1.28 16.43 3.10
N ILE A 629 1.44 17.37 2.16
CA ILE A 629 0.65 17.40 0.92
C ILE A 629 0.93 16.15 0.07
N ALA A 630 2.19 15.73 -0.03
CA ALA A 630 2.55 14.54 -0.76
C ALA A 630 2.08 13.25 -0.08
N GLU A 631 2.07 13.20 1.25
CA GLU A 631 1.58 12.06 2.04
C GLU A 631 0.10 11.74 1.78
N CYS A 632 -0.71 12.74 1.42
CA CYS A 632 -2.10 12.56 0.94
C CYS A 632 -2.21 11.58 -0.25
N SER A 633 -1.11 11.40 -0.99
CA SER A 633 -1.02 10.47 -2.12
C SER A 633 -1.13 9.00 -1.71
N LEU A 634 -1.07 8.67 -0.42
CA LEU A 634 -1.46 7.35 0.09
C LEU A 634 -2.89 6.96 -0.29
N VAL A 635 -3.75 7.96 -0.47
CA VAL A 635 -5.16 7.78 -0.82
C VAL A 635 -5.43 8.26 -2.25
N THR A 636 -5.01 9.50 -2.58
CA THR A 636 -5.50 10.17 -3.78
C THR A 636 -5.07 9.52 -5.09
N ILE A 637 -3.89 8.88 -5.17
CA ILE A 637 -3.43 8.19 -6.39
C ILE A 637 -4.26 6.96 -6.76
N HIS A 638 -4.99 6.42 -5.78
CA HIS A 638 -5.87 5.27 -5.94
C HIS A 638 -7.33 5.66 -6.18
N SER A 639 -7.62 6.96 -6.28
CA SER A 639 -8.95 7.47 -6.56
C SER A 639 -9.46 7.00 -7.92
N GLY A 640 -10.76 6.70 -8.00
CA GLY A 640 -11.44 6.46 -9.27
C GLY A 640 -11.67 7.73 -10.11
N ASP A 641 -11.40 8.92 -9.54
CA ASP A 641 -11.41 10.20 -10.24
C ASP A 641 -10.00 10.55 -10.77
N GLU A 642 -9.88 10.67 -12.09
CA GLU A 642 -8.58 10.85 -12.76
C GLU A 642 -7.92 12.21 -12.42
N GLU A 643 -8.70 13.26 -12.18
CA GLU A 643 -8.14 14.56 -11.75
C GLU A 643 -7.48 14.42 -10.38
N THR A 644 -8.17 13.79 -9.42
CA THR A 644 -7.65 13.50 -8.08
C THR A 644 -6.41 12.61 -8.13
N ALA A 645 -6.46 11.52 -8.90
CA ALA A 645 -5.32 10.62 -9.05
C ALA A 645 -4.10 11.32 -9.67
N SER A 646 -4.32 12.15 -10.69
CA SER A 646 -3.25 12.95 -11.32
C SER A 646 -2.63 13.96 -10.36
N ASN A 647 -3.45 14.64 -9.55
CA ASN A 647 -2.97 15.56 -8.52
C ASN A 647 -2.08 14.84 -7.49
N GLY A 648 -2.47 13.64 -7.05
CA GLY A 648 -1.64 12.81 -6.17
C GLY A 648 -0.28 12.48 -6.79
N ARG A 649 -0.25 12.04 -8.05
CA ARG A 649 1.00 11.72 -8.76
C ARG A 649 1.93 12.93 -8.88
N PHE A 650 1.37 14.10 -9.17
CA PHE A 650 2.12 15.36 -9.23
C PHE A 650 2.83 15.67 -7.90
N TRP A 651 2.11 15.61 -6.78
CA TRP A 651 2.69 15.92 -5.47
C TRP A 651 3.74 14.92 -5.04
N LEU A 652 3.49 13.65 -5.34
CA LEU A 652 4.42 12.58 -5.11
C LEU A 652 5.76 12.80 -5.85
N GLU A 653 5.72 13.09 -7.15
CA GLU A 653 6.90 13.37 -7.94
C GLU A 653 7.64 14.61 -7.43
N LYS A 654 6.90 15.65 -7.06
CA LYS A 654 7.47 16.87 -6.51
C LYS A 654 8.20 16.60 -5.19
N PHE A 655 7.62 15.79 -4.31
CA PHE A 655 8.25 15.40 -3.05
C PHE A 655 9.49 14.56 -3.26
N TRP A 656 9.45 13.57 -4.15
CA TRP A 656 10.62 12.75 -4.51
C TRP A 656 11.82 13.61 -4.94
N ASN A 657 11.56 14.66 -5.72
CA ASN A 657 12.59 15.58 -6.23
C ASN A 657 12.96 16.70 -5.24
N THR A 658 12.27 16.81 -4.10
CA THR A 658 12.56 17.81 -3.06
C THR A 658 13.63 17.26 -2.11
N PRO A 659 14.75 17.97 -1.89
CA PRO A 659 15.74 17.55 -0.90
C PRO A 659 15.29 17.88 0.53
N LEU A 660 15.94 17.25 1.52
CA LEU A 660 15.82 17.67 2.92
C LEU A 660 16.14 19.16 3.07
N ARG A 661 15.45 19.82 4.01
CA ARG A 661 15.70 21.21 4.34
C ARG A 661 17.07 21.33 5.03
N LYS A 662 17.78 22.42 4.71
CA LYS A 662 19.04 22.80 5.34
C LYS A 662 18.87 24.05 6.21
N GLY A 663 19.86 24.34 7.05
CA GLY A 663 19.91 25.55 7.88
C GLY A 663 19.15 25.41 9.19
N GLU A 664 18.97 26.52 9.91
CA GLU A 664 18.46 26.54 11.30
C GLU A 664 17.02 26.02 11.44
N ARG A 665 16.18 26.15 10.42
CA ARG A 665 14.75 25.76 10.48
C ARG A 665 14.47 24.37 9.91
N ARG A 666 15.48 23.48 9.88
CA ARG A 666 15.38 22.15 9.25
C ARG A 666 14.66 21.09 10.09
N TYR A 667 14.69 21.23 11.42
CA TYR A 667 14.16 20.23 12.36
C TYR A 667 12.76 19.74 12.01
N TYR A 668 11.77 20.66 11.98
CA TYR A 668 10.37 20.28 11.79
C TYR A 668 10.10 19.80 10.35
N ASP A 669 10.64 20.48 9.34
CA ASP A 669 10.52 20.05 7.95
C ASP A 669 11.06 18.65 7.72
N ASN A 670 12.22 18.32 8.30
CA ASN A 670 12.88 17.04 8.05
C ASN A 670 12.20 15.87 8.77
N PHE A 671 11.52 16.11 9.91
CA PHE A 671 10.67 15.08 10.51
C PHE A 671 9.42 14.81 9.67
N LEU A 672 8.70 15.85 9.26
CA LEU A 672 7.54 15.69 8.37
C LEU A 672 7.95 15.04 7.05
N TYR A 673 9.12 15.40 6.50
CA TYR A 673 9.71 14.74 5.35
C TYR A 673 9.94 13.25 5.60
N LEU A 674 10.62 12.89 6.69
CA LEU A 674 10.92 11.50 7.01
C LEU A 674 9.65 10.65 7.19
N PHE A 675 8.65 11.16 7.92
CA PHE A 675 7.39 10.42 8.11
C PHE A 675 6.60 10.25 6.82
N ALA A 676 6.46 11.30 6.01
CA ALA A 676 5.84 11.19 4.69
C ALA A 676 6.59 10.20 3.81
N PHE A 677 7.93 10.19 3.83
CA PHE A 677 8.73 9.25 3.06
C PHE A 677 8.55 7.81 3.55
N LEU A 678 8.57 7.57 4.87
CA LEU A 678 8.28 6.26 5.46
C LEU A 678 6.90 5.77 5.04
N ALA A 679 5.89 6.63 5.10
CA ALA A 679 4.52 6.26 4.77
C ALA A 679 4.38 5.94 3.28
N LEU A 680 4.85 6.82 2.39
CA LEU A 680 4.77 6.67 0.93
C LEU A 680 5.63 5.51 0.40
N SER A 681 6.73 5.17 1.07
CA SER A 681 7.56 4.00 0.73
C SER A 681 7.03 2.68 1.29
N GLY A 682 5.99 2.74 2.14
CA GLY A 682 5.42 1.55 2.79
C GLY A 682 6.28 1.01 3.93
N GLU A 683 7.19 1.82 4.47
CA GLU A 683 8.04 1.50 5.62
C GLU A 683 7.48 2.05 6.95
N TYR A 684 6.42 2.86 6.94
CA TYR A 684 5.69 3.23 8.16
C TYR A 684 4.61 2.18 8.52
N ARG A 685 4.94 1.27 9.43
CA ARG A 685 4.18 0.04 9.71
C ARG A 685 3.73 -0.08 11.16
N ILE A 686 2.71 -0.92 11.35
CA ILE A 686 2.29 -1.46 12.66
C ILE A 686 3.17 -2.69 12.95
N TYR A 687 3.77 -2.75 14.16
CA TYR A 687 4.61 -3.86 14.64
C TYR A 687 3.91 -4.68 15.73
#